data_AF-D2VJQ9-F1
#
_entry.id   AF-D2VJQ9-F1
#
_cell.length_a   1.000
_cell.length_b   1.000
_cell.length_c   1.000
_cell.angle_alpha   90.00
_cell.angle_beta   90.00
_cell.angle_gamma   90.00
#
_symmetry.space_group_name_H-M   'P 1'
#
loop_
_entity.id
_entity.type
_entity.pdbx_description
1 polymer ?
#
loop_
_entity_poly.entity_id
_entity_poly.type
_entity_poly.pdbx_seq_one_letter_code
_entity_poly.pdbx_strand_id
1 'polypeptide(L)'
;MTREIELQQASSSALIEQQTNTTTTTTSSSSSGSLLDEVVVIKNQQQQGFDFQLPNYNSTHALVLDGLGFKKKKKQILSEISCTIPSGQLTMIIGGSGGGKSSLLDIISRRVSNPKECTGTVTFKGQPLTKKLFQKQGGYVFQDDILLATDSIHEILMESSLLKYKHKKGNKLTEIWKSCSERTFKVENDIGLYSHRKVKIGTEQKKGASGGQKKRTSLSIQLINNPDLLLLDEYSSGLDSYTALEIGKKLQTLAHDQGKTIVATVHQPSSALFSLFDNVILLAHGKLVYSGPVAQVKNYLKMVGYPMPEDTNPADFLISIVSNPFLKQEKLMSASAINLHAVEKSESAIEILIDNEGKSAKEQLSNELDVIKNRIDWLAKFYSNLYQSPSNTILSKADSQDDDKFSLNAYLVENILKLLVLIYRNLRTTFRDPMILLSELFQSVFLGIFCGLLYFKLATDQQGITDRISAIFFIVAAISFVPAASVVATFPQQRLLFTRERESNLYGTFTYYASYSIVHIPVEAIFPVVNLICAYWLIGFQNNPGNFFIFAGIMIIVQWLSESIGLFVGALFESVDVGNLVISVVMTVWMCFSGFLIRNTQIGGWFYPFAYTSLFRYSVHALAQVELSRMAFECSTSSKTLSSFNMTEICSFNNGSAITIGNQLVSLEPYTEKLCSELNWNQTVSAIASEACYKSGESALNYFFEGSNHIPIWGNVLILLGMLLILRIAIYLALRFRRYERK
;
A
#
# COMPACT_ATOMS: atom_id res chain seq x y z
N MET A 1 -45.00 -23.23 -21.65
CA MET A 1 -44.18 -23.06 -22.87
C MET A 1 -42.78 -22.70 -22.38
N THR A 2 -41.86 -23.61 -22.03
CA THR A 2 -41.55 -24.97 -22.53
C THR A 2 -41.44 -25.04 -24.05
N ARG A 3 -40.30 -25.58 -24.51
CA ARG A 3 -39.65 -25.48 -25.84
C ARG A 3 -38.85 -24.18 -25.96
N GLU A 4 -37.55 -24.16 -26.12
CA GLU A 4 -36.60 -25.02 -26.84
C GLU A 4 -35.24 -24.33 -26.53
N ILE A 5 -34.12 -24.92 -26.10
CA ILE A 5 -33.48 -26.19 -26.42
C ILE A 5 -32.57 -26.53 -25.22
N GLU A 6 -32.95 -27.54 -24.47
CA GLU A 6 -32.03 -28.54 -23.95
C GLU A 6 -31.72 -29.48 -25.12
N LEU A 7 -30.44 -29.67 -25.46
CA LEU A 7 -29.90 -30.84 -26.18
C LEU A 7 -28.43 -30.58 -26.47
N GLN A 8 -27.54 -30.98 -25.55
CA GLN A 8 -26.21 -31.55 -25.87
C GLN A 8 -25.44 -31.96 -24.59
N GLN A 9 -26.09 -32.74 -23.73
CA GLN A 9 -25.42 -33.62 -22.77
C GLN A 9 -26.14 -34.97 -22.78
N ALA A 10 -25.74 -35.88 -23.67
CA ALA A 10 -25.87 -37.34 -23.50
C ALA A 10 -25.34 -38.08 -24.73
N SER A 11 -24.75 -39.25 -24.47
CA SER A 11 -24.17 -40.25 -25.38
C SER A 11 -22.79 -39.87 -25.95
N SER A 12 -21.73 -40.64 -25.75
CA SER A 12 -21.70 -42.10 -25.85
C SER A 12 -20.40 -42.67 -25.27
N SER A 13 -20.55 -43.63 -24.36
CA SER A 13 -19.56 -44.64 -24.02
C SER A 13 -20.05 -45.99 -24.57
N ALA A 14 -19.10 -46.75 -25.12
CA ALA A 14 -19.12 -48.19 -25.40
C ALA A 14 -20.15 -48.76 -26.41
N LEU A 15 -19.63 -49.25 -27.54
CA LEU A 15 -20.18 -50.40 -28.26
C LEU A 15 -19.03 -51.30 -28.74
N ILE A 16 -19.24 -52.58 -28.49
CA ILE A 16 -18.38 -53.75 -28.69
C ILE A 16 -18.74 -54.42 -30.03
N GLU A 17 -17.70 -54.88 -30.73
CA GLU A 17 -17.57 -56.04 -31.64
C GLU A 17 -18.48 -56.32 -32.86
N GLN A 18 -17.78 -56.90 -33.85
CA GLN A 18 -18.17 -57.87 -34.91
C GLN A 18 -18.71 -57.34 -36.26
N GLN A 19 -17.88 -57.42 -37.31
CA GLN A 19 -17.89 -58.54 -38.28
C GLN A 19 -16.88 -58.37 -39.45
N THR A 20 -16.08 -59.43 -39.69
CA THR A 20 -15.61 -60.01 -40.99
C THR A 20 -14.76 -59.14 -41.96
N ASN A 21 -13.74 -59.61 -42.70
CA ASN A 21 -13.25 -60.94 -43.05
C ASN A 21 -11.85 -60.85 -43.72
N THR A 22 -11.00 -61.87 -43.50
CA THR A 22 -10.01 -62.49 -44.42
C THR A 22 -8.99 -61.64 -45.20
N THR A 23 -7.69 -61.83 -44.93
CA THR A 23 -6.80 -62.62 -45.83
C THR A 23 -5.48 -63.03 -45.15
N THR A 24 -5.18 -64.31 -45.31
CA THR A 24 -3.99 -65.09 -44.99
C THR A 24 -2.74 -64.64 -45.77
N THR A 25 -1.56 -64.66 -45.13
CA THR A 25 -0.37 -65.39 -45.64
C THR A 25 0.69 -65.57 -44.55
N THR A 26 1.13 -66.83 -44.46
CA THR A 26 2.13 -67.47 -43.63
C THR A 26 3.55 -67.37 -44.19
N THR A 27 4.56 -67.26 -43.31
CA THR A 27 5.93 -67.84 -43.45
C THR A 27 6.51 -67.99 -42.03
N SER A 28 6.56 -69.19 -41.43
CA SER A 28 7.70 -70.15 -41.42
C SER A 28 9.03 -69.52 -40.94
N SER A 29 9.86 -70.07 -40.05
CA SER A 29 9.97 -71.38 -39.40
C SER A 29 11.20 -71.37 -38.48
N SER A 30 11.09 -72.02 -37.32
CA SER A 30 12.11 -72.83 -36.59
C SER A 30 13.61 -72.47 -36.61
N SER A 31 14.21 -72.38 -35.41
CA SER A 31 15.29 -73.30 -35.02
C SER A 31 15.54 -73.31 -33.50
N SER A 32 15.51 -74.52 -32.97
CA SER A 32 15.83 -75.02 -31.63
C SER A 32 17.28 -74.81 -31.19
N GLY A 33 17.52 -74.69 -29.88
CA GLY A 33 18.84 -74.85 -29.27
C GLY A 33 18.80 -74.64 -27.76
N SER A 34 19.20 -75.65 -27.01
CA SER A 34 19.01 -75.86 -25.57
C SER A 34 20.26 -75.59 -24.72
N LEU A 35 20.04 -75.46 -23.41
CA LEU A 35 20.91 -75.83 -22.28
C LEU A 35 21.89 -74.81 -21.67
N LEU A 36 21.63 -74.64 -20.36
CA LEU A 36 22.41 -74.35 -19.16
C LEU A 36 23.95 -74.43 -19.20
N ASP A 37 24.50 -73.63 -18.26
CA ASP A 37 25.83 -73.63 -17.63
C ASP A 37 27.03 -73.12 -18.43
N GLU A 38 27.60 -72.00 -17.98
CA GLU A 38 28.99 -71.96 -17.51
C GLU A 38 29.39 -70.60 -16.90
N VAL A 39 29.98 -70.69 -15.71
CA VAL A 39 30.76 -69.63 -15.05
C VAL A 39 32.14 -69.58 -15.71
N VAL A 40 32.56 -68.42 -16.23
CA VAL A 40 33.97 -68.14 -16.55
C VAL A 40 34.34 -66.73 -16.12
N VAL A 41 35.26 -66.66 -15.16
CA VAL A 41 36.11 -65.52 -14.82
C VAL A 41 37.28 -65.47 -15.82
N ILE A 42 37.67 -64.31 -16.36
CA ILE A 42 39.07 -63.91 -16.68
C ILE A 42 39.18 -62.39 -16.93
N LYS A 43 39.88 -61.73 -15.99
CA LYS A 43 40.95 -60.71 -16.05
C LYS A 43 41.06 -59.66 -17.17
N ASN A 44 41.14 -58.39 -16.71
CA ASN A 44 42.04 -57.27 -17.07
C ASN A 44 42.57 -57.11 -18.51
N GLN A 45 42.28 -55.96 -19.13
CA GLN A 45 43.27 -55.13 -19.83
C GLN A 45 42.79 -53.68 -20.10
N GLN A 46 43.53 -52.73 -19.53
CA GLN A 46 43.98 -51.43 -20.06
C GLN A 46 42.98 -50.28 -20.38
N GLN A 47 43.09 -49.25 -19.53
CA GLN A 47 43.06 -47.80 -19.78
C GLN A 47 42.74 -47.31 -21.22
N GLN A 48 41.62 -46.60 -21.37
CA GLN A 48 41.57 -45.35 -22.15
C GLN A 48 40.78 -44.31 -21.35
N GLY A 49 41.42 -43.17 -21.08
CA GLY A 49 40.87 -42.09 -20.29
C GLY A 49 39.67 -41.43 -20.96
N PHE A 50 38.58 -41.33 -20.22
CA PHE A 50 37.57 -40.31 -20.49
C PHE A 50 38.03 -39.02 -19.79
N ASP A 51 38.63 -38.16 -20.59
CA ASP A 51 39.01 -36.80 -20.23
C ASP A 51 37.72 -36.00 -20.00
N PHE A 52 37.18 -36.05 -18.79
CA PHE A 52 36.07 -35.19 -18.37
C PHE A 52 36.65 -33.81 -18.09
N GLN A 53 36.79 -33.00 -19.15
CA GLN A 53 36.95 -31.56 -18.99
C GLN A 53 35.66 -31.01 -18.40
N LEU A 54 35.67 -30.84 -17.06
CA LEU A 54 34.73 -29.96 -16.36
C LEU A 54 34.72 -28.61 -17.09
N PRO A 55 33.56 -28.09 -17.53
CA PRO A 55 33.49 -26.73 -18.04
C PRO A 55 34.01 -25.78 -16.95
N ASN A 56 35.01 -24.98 -17.30
CA ASN A 56 35.59 -23.93 -16.46
C ASN A 56 34.49 -22.93 -16.01
N TYR A 57 33.80 -23.23 -14.92
CA TYR A 57 32.92 -22.28 -14.23
C TYR A 57 33.71 -21.61 -13.10
N ASN A 58 34.35 -20.49 -13.42
CA ASN A 58 34.75 -19.48 -12.44
C ASN A 58 33.51 -18.75 -11.89
N SER A 59 32.48 -19.47 -11.42
CA SER A 59 31.28 -18.83 -10.87
C SER A 59 31.54 -18.45 -9.42
N THR A 60 31.95 -17.20 -9.20
CA THR A 60 31.87 -16.59 -7.87
C THR A 60 30.40 -16.54 -7.45
N HIS A 61 30.06 -17.13 -6.29
CA HIS A 61 28.70 -17.11 -5.77
C HIS A 61 28.26 -15.65 -5.54
N ALA A 62 27.15 -15.23 -6.16
CA ALA A 62 26.66 -13.86 -6.01
C ALA A 62 25.96 -13.67 -4.67
N LEU A 63 25.11 -14.60 -4.25
CA LEU A 63 24.38 -14.52 -2.98
C LEU A 63 24.63 -15.79 -2.17
N VAL A 64 24.97 -15.64 -0.89
CA VAL A 64 25.09 -16.77 0.05
C VAL A 64 24.15 -16.51 1.22
N LEU A 65 23.28 -17.48 1.48
CA LEU A 65 22.39 -17.52 2.62
C LEU A 65 22.93 -18.56 3.59
N ASP A 66 23.08 -18.18 4.86
CA ASP A 66 23.61 -19.07 5.90
C ASP A 66 22.76 -19.02 7.17
N GLY A 67 22.17 -20.15 7.53
CA GLY A 67 21.42 -20.35 8.77
C GLY A 67 20.18 -19.46 8.89
N LEU A 68 19.54 -19.09 7.77
CA LEU A 68 18.44 -18.12 7.80
C LEU A 68 17.21 -18.66 8.50
N GLY A 69 16.76 -17.93 9.52
CA GLY A 69 15.51 -18.20 10.21
C GLY A 69 14.66 -16.94 10.32
N PHE A 70 13.33 -17.12 10.37
CA PHE A 70 12.39 -16.02 10.55
C PHE A 70 11.21 -16.41 11.43
N LYS A 71 10.96 -15.60 12.48
CA LYS A 71 9.89 -15.79 13.47
C LYS A 71 8.93 -14.60 13.48
N LYS A 72 7.68 -14.77 13.04
CA LYS A 72 6.65 -13.70 13.11
C LYS A 72 5.59 -14.06 14.14
N LYS A 73 5.27 -13.15 15.08
CA LYS A 73 4.22 -13.34 16.11
C LYS A 73 4.29 -14.72 16.80
N LYS A 74 5.49 -15.15 17.21
CA LYS A 74 5.83 -16.47 17.81
C LYS A 74 5.74 -17.70 16.89
N LYS A 75 5.31 -17.57 15.63
CA LYS A 75 5.33 -18.66 14.65
C LYS A 75 6.65 -18.68 13.89
N GLN A 76 7.31 -19.84 13.82
CA GLN A 76 8.45 -20.05 12.93
C GLN A 76 7.94 -20.08 11.49
N ILE A 77 8.40 -19.15 10.65
CA ILE A 77 8.06 -19.10 9.22
C ILE A 77 9.16 -19.77 8.40
N LEU A 78 10.43 -19.47 8.66
CA LEU A 78 11.58 -20.10 8.00
C LEU A 78 12.54 -20.65 9.03
N SER A 79 13.15 -21.81 8.80
CA SER A 79 14.11 -22.43 9.72
C SER A 79 15.35 -22.93 8.98
N GLU A 80 16.51 -22.38 9.35
CA GLU A 80 17.85 -22.82 8.94
C GLU A 80 18.02 -23.01 7.43
N ILE A 81 17.66 -21.98 6.65
CA ILE A 81 17.88 -22.00 5.21
C ILE A 81 19.33 -21.58 4.91
N SER A 82 20.11 -22.52 4.38
CA SER A 82 21.45 -22.28 3.85
C SER A 82 21.51 -22.67 2.37
N CYS A 83 21.81 -21.72 1.49
CA CYS A 83 21.96 -21.98 0.05
C CYS A 83 22.80 -20.91 -0.65
N THR A 84 23.35 -21.25 -1.81
CA THR A 84 24.11 -20.32 -2.66
C THR A 84 23.37 -20.06 -3.97
N ILE A 85 23.43 -18.81 -4.44
CA ILE A 85 22.87 -18.39 -5.72
C ILE A 85 24.02 -17.89 -6.61
N PRO A 86 24.28 -18.53 -7.77
CA PRO A 86 25.35 -18.12 -8.67
C PRO A 86 25.12 -16.75 -9.29
N SER A 87 26.21 -16.03 -9.60
CA SER A 87 26.15 -14.78 -10.35
C SER A 87 25.77 -15.02 -11.82
N GLY A 88 25.05 -14.08 -12.43
CA GLY A 88 24.71 -14.13 -13.87
C GLY A 88 23.73 -15.24 -14.24
N GLN A 89 23.00 -15.79 -13.27
CA GLN A 89 22.05 -16.89 -13.49
C GLN A 89 20.64 -16.52 -13.01
N LEU A 90 19.66 -17.17 -13.62
CA LEU A 90 18.25 -17.07 -13.31
C LEU A 90 17.83 -18.21 -12.38
N THR A 91 17.46 -17.86 -11.14
CA THR A 91 17.13 -18.82 -10.08
C THR A 91 15.65 -18.75 -9.72
N MET A 92 14.97 -19.90 -9.74
CA MET A 92 13.58 -20.03 -9.37
C MET A 92 13.43 -20.41 -7.90
N ILE A 93 12.49 -19.81 -7.19
CA ILE A 93 12.02 -20.29 -5.88
C ILE A 93 10.62 -20.89 -6.07
N ILE A 94 10.46 -22.17 -5.74
CA ILE A 94 9.20 -22.90 -5.86
C ILE A 94 8.86 -23.61 -4.54
N GLY A 95 7.57 -23.77 -4.27
CA GLY A 95 7.08 -24.40 -3.04
C GLY A 95 5.58 -24.22 -2.87
N GLY A 96 4.98 -25.01 -1.97
CA GLY A 96 3.55 -24.93 -1.66
C GLY A 96 3.09 -23.55 -1.16
N SER A 97 1.78 -23.33 -1.13
CA SER A 97 1.21 -22.12 -0.53
C SER A 97 1.60 -22.05 0.96
N GLY A 98 2.06 -20.89 1.41
CA GLY A 98 2.60 -20.72 2.77
C GLY A 98 3.98 -21.36 3.01
N GLY A 99 4.68 -21.83 1.98
CA GLY A 99 6.02 -22.43 2.09
C GLY A 99 7.16 -21.46 2.46
N GLY A 100 6.88 -20.15 2.58
CA GLY A 100 7.84 -19.13 2.99
C GLY A 100 8.56 -18.40 1.84
N LYS A 101 8.11 -18.57 0.58
CA LYS A 101 8.70 -17.98 -0.64
C LYS A 101 8.87 -16.45 -0.56
N SER A 102 7.77 -15.71 -0.40
CA SER A 102 7.80 -14.25 -0.28
C SER A 102 8.54 -13.79 0.97
N SER A 103 8.43 -14.55 2.07
CA SER A 103 9.19 -14.27 3.30
C SER A 103 10.70 -14.39 3.11
N LEU A 104 11.18 -15.36 2.31
CA LEU A 104 12.59 -15.49 1.97
C LEU A 104 13.07 -14.29 1.14
N LEU A 105 12.29 -13.86 0.13
CA LEU A 105 12.59 -12.66 -0.65
C LEU A 105 12.59 -11.38 0.20
N ASP A 106 11.69 -11.27 1.18
CA ASP A 106 11.64 -10.13 2.11
C ASP A 106 12.86 -10.06 3.04
N ILE A 107 13.42 -11.22 3.42
CA ILE A 107 14.68 -11.27 4.19
C ILE A 107 15.86 -10.84 3.34
N ILE A 108 15.97 -11.38 2.11
CA ILE A 108 17.06 -11.04 1.18
C ILE A 108 17.03 -9.54 0.85
N SER A 109 15.84 -8.98 0.62
CA SER A 109 15.66 -7.54 0.35
C SER A 109 15.78 -6.63 1.59
N ARG A 110 16.01 -7.20 2.78
CA ARG A 110 16.09 -6.50 4.07
C ARG A 110 14.83 -5.65 4.36
N ARG A 111 13.65 -6.17 4.00
CA ARG A 111 12.35 -5.50 4.15
C ARG A 111 11.54 -5.97 5.36
N VAL A 112 11.99 -7.00 6.05
CA VAL A 112 11.34 -7.50 7.27
C VAL A 112 11.18 -6.38 8.31
N SER A 113 9.97 -6.26 8.87
CA SER A 113 9.61 -5.18 9.79
C SER A 113 10.48 -5.17 11.04
N ASN A 114 10.78 -6.34 11.60
CA ASN A 114 11.60 -6.46 12.81
C ASN A 114 12.84 -7.29 12.52
N PRO A 115 14.03 -6.68 12.35
CA PRO A 115 15.26 -7.42 12.11
C PRO A 115 15.62 -8.43 13.22
N LYS A 116 15.13 -8.22 14.45
CA LYS A 116 15.34 -9.15 15.58
C LYS A 116 14.61 -10.48 15.42
N GLU A 117 13.63 -10.54 14.52
CA GLU A 117 12.89 -11.76 14.18
C GLU A 117 13.64 -12.64 13.18
N CYS A 118 14.74 -12.13 12.61
CA CYS A 118 15.58 -12.85 11.66
C CYS A 118 16.84 -13.38 12.34
N THR A 119 17.24 -14.61 12.00
CA THR A 119 18.53 -15.22 12.34
C THR A 119 19.31 -15.54 11.07
N GLY A 120 20.61 -15.79 11.21
CA GLY A 120 21.49 -16.12 10.09
C GLY A 120 22.08 -14.91 9.37
N THR A 121 22.85 -15.17 8.31
CA THR A 121 23.53 -14.13 7.53
C THR A 121 23.18 -14.21 6.05
N VAL A 122 23.21 -13.05 5.39
CA VAL A 122 23.04 -12.91 3.94
C VAL A 122 24.24 -12.13 3.44
N THR A 123 25.02 -12.72 2.54
CA THR A 123 26.14 -12.04 1.88
C THR A 123 25.87 -11.93 0.38
N PHE A 124 26.28 -10.80 -0.20
CA PHE A 124 26.21 -10.52 -1.63
C PHE A 124 27.60 -10.11 -2.13
N LYS A 125 28.12 -10.83 -3.13
CA LYS A 125 29.49 -10.68 -3.67
C LYS A 125 30.57 -10.64 -2.57
N GLY A 126 30.46 -11.54 -1.59
CA GLY A 126 31.39 -11.65 -0.46
C GLY A 126 31.21 -10.62 0.67
N GLN A 127 30.29 -9.66 0.54
CA GLN A 127 30.02 -8.65 1.56
C GLN A 127 28.69 -8.88 2.27
N PRO A 128 28.53 -8.52 3.55
CA PRO A 128 27.23 -8.61 4.23
C PRO A 128 26.20 -7.73 3.51
N LEU A 129 25.05 -8.31 3.15
CA LEU A 129 23.99 -7.59 2.44
C LEU A 129 23.27 -6.65 3.40
N THR A 130 23.76 -5.42 3.48
CA THR A 130 23.11 -4.34 4.24
C THR A 130 21.95 -3.73 3.46
N LYS A 131 21.03 -3.06 4.17
CA LYS A 131 19.93 -2.34 3.54
C LYS A 131 20.42 -1.29 2.52
N LYS A 132 21.51 -0.59 2.82
CA LYS A 132 22.12 0.40 1.91
C LYS A 132 22.69 -0.26 0.64
N LEU A 133 23.35 -1.40 0.79
CA LEU A 133 23.89 -2.15 -0.35
C LEU A 133 22.75 -2.64 -1.26
N PHE A 134 21.71 -3.23 -0.67
CA PHE A 134 20.52 -3.65 -1.43
C PHE A 134 19.83 -2.47 -2.12
N GLN A 135 19.73 -1.30 -1.49
CA GLN A 135 19.18 -0.11 -2.14
C GLN A 135 20.01 0.38 -3.34
N LYS A 136 21.33 0.16 -3.33
CA LYS A 136 22.24 0.60 -4.39
C LYS A 136 22.30 -0.40 -5.55
N GLN A 137 22.31 -1.70 -5.25
CA GLN A 137 22.57 -2.76 -6.23
C GLN A 137 21.41 -3.75 -6.41
N GLY A 138 20.35 -3.64 -5.60
CA GLY A 138 19.19 -4.50 -5.60
C GLY A 138 17.96 -3.84 -6.25
N GLY A 139 17.16 -4.65 -6.93
CA GLY A 139 15.81 -4.32 -7.37
C GLY A 139 14.81 -5.34 -6.82
N TYR A 140 13.60 -4.89 -6.48
CA TYR A 140 12.53 -5.78 -6.03
C TYR A 140 11.24 -5.46 -6.77
N VAL A 141 10.71 -6.46 -7.48
CA VAL A 141 9.43 -6.41 -8.17
C VAL A 141 8.40 -7.12 -7.30
N PHE A 142 7.34 -6.40 -6.93
CA PHE A 142 6.27 -6.92 -6.09
C PHE A 142 5.31 -7.80 -6.89
N GLN A 143 4.53 -8.61 -6.17
CA GLN A 143 3.45 -9.42 -6.74
C GLN A 143 2.44 -8.54 -7.48
N ASP A 144 1.83 -7.58 -6.77
CA ASP A 144 0.87 -6.65 -7.35
C ASP A 144 1.53 -5.50 -8.11
N ASP A 145 0.93 -5.10 -9.23
CA ASP A 145 1.39 -3.97 -10.06
C ASP A 145 0.66 -2.67 -9.70
N ILE A 146 1.08 -2.05 -8.59
CA ILE A 146 0.55 -0.76 -8.15
C ILE A 146 1.20 0.37 -8.95
N LEU A 147 0.46 0.92 -9.92
CA LEU A 147 0.90 1.96 -10.85
C LEU A 147 -0.15 3.08 -10.92
N LEU A 148 0.27 4.30 -11.26
CA LEU A 148 -0.63 5.44 -11.44
C LEU A 148 -1.51 5.25 -12.68
N ALA A 149 -2.81 5.08 -12.48
CA ALA A 149 -3.77 4.75 -13.54
C ALA A 149 -3.89 5.83 -14.63
N THR A 150 -3.74 7.11 -14.27
CA THR A 150 -3.90 8.26 -15.16
C THR A 150 -2.73 8.46 -16.12
N ASP A 151 -1.58 7.88 -15.79
CA ASP A 151 -0.30 8.14 -16.45
C ASP A 151 0.04 7.07 -17.48
N SER A 152 0.85 7.47 -18.44
CA SER A 152 1.40 6.58 -19.46
C SER A 152 2.62 5.81 -18.94
N ILE A 153 2.90 4.68 -19.59
CA ILE A 153 4.09 3.86 -19.29
C ILE A 153 5.37 4.72 -19.31
N HIS A 154 5.53 5.57 -20.34
CA HIS A 154 6.68 6.46 -20.46
C HIS A 154 6.80 7.45 -19.30
N GLU A 155 5.69 8.07 -18.90
CA GLU A 155 5.68 9.06 -17.82
C GLU A 155 6.10 8.43 -16.49
N ILE A 156 5.58 7.23 -16.19
CA ILE A 156 5.93 6.47 -14.97
C ILE A 156 7.42 6.12 -14.96
N LEU A 157 7.97 5.65 -16.09
CA LEU A 157 9.38 5.28 -16.18
C LEU A 157 10.29 6.51 -16.09
N MET A 158 9.91 7.60 -16.77
CA MET A 158 10.66 8.86 -16.71
C MET A 158 10.68 9.43 -15.29
N GLU A 159 9.53 9.41 -14.59
CA GLU A 159 9.44 9.84 -13.19
C GLU A 159 10.25 8.95 -12.26
N SER A 160 10.16 7.62 -12.42
CA SER A 160 11.01 6.72 -11.67
C SER A 160 12.48 7.00 -11.93
N SER A 161 12.87 7.37 -13.16
CA SER A 161 14.26 7.73 -13.47
C SER A 161 14.70 9.02 -12.80
N LEU A 162 13.83 10.04 -12.78
CA LEU A 162 14.10 11.31 -12.11
C LEU A 162 14.16 11.14 -10.58
N LEU A 163 13.27 10.35 -9.99
CA LEU A 163 13.24 10.08 -8.55
C LEU A 163 14.44 9.23 -8.09
N LYS A 164 14.96 8.35 -8.95
CA LYS A 164 16.15 7.53 -8.67
C LYS A 164 17.47 8.25 -8.97
N TYR A 165 17.42 9.42 -9.59
CA TYR A 165 18.61 10.16 -9.98
C TYR A 165 19.41 10.62 -8.76
N LYS A 166 20.72 10.42 -8.81
CA LYS A 166 21.67 10.93 -7.81
C LYS A 166 22.41 12.12 -8.39
N HIS A 167 22.25 13.29 -7.76
CA HIS A 167 22.83 14.52 -8.25
C HIS A 167 24.36 14.50 -8.14
N LYS A 168 25.05 14.79 -9.26
CA LYS A 168 26.49 15.06 -9.28
C LYS A 168 26.70 16.56 -9.44
N LYS A 169 27.63 17.11 -8.66
CA LYS A 169 27.94 18.55 -8.64
C LYS A 169 28.32 19.03 -10.05
N GLY A 170 27.67 20.09 -10.53
CA GLY A 170 27.92 20.69 -11.84
C GLY A 170 26.92 20.31 -12.93
N ASN A 171 26.07 19.30 -12.71
CA ASN A 171 25.10 18.89 -13.72
C ASN A 171 23.97 19.92 -13.87
N LYS A 172 23.73 20.36 -15.11
CA LYS A 172 22.59 21.23 -15.45
C LYS A 172 21.31 20.41 -15.49
N LEU A 173 20.16 21.04 -15.23
CA LEU A 173 18.83 20.39 -15.31
C LEU A 173 18.59 19.70 -16.67
N THR A 174 19.08 20.28 -17.76
CA THR A 174 18.99 19.71 -19.11
C THR A 174 19.76 18.40 -19.25
N GLU A 175 20.94 18.29 -18.63
CA GLU A 175 21.76 17.07 -18.62
C GLU A 175 21.13 15.98 -17.76
N ILE A 176 20.53 16.36 -16.62
CA ILE A 176 19.76 15.44 -15.77
C ILE A 176 18.62 14.82 -16.59
N TRP A 177 17.84 15.67 -17.27
CA TRP A 177 16.71 15.23 -18.07
C TRP A 177 17.14 14.35 -19.24
N LYS A 178 18.20 14.73 -19.96
CA LYS A 178 18.78 13.93 -21.05
C LYS A 178 19.22 12.55 -20.57
N SER A 179 19.99 12.48 -19.48
CA SER A 179 20.47 11.20 -18.93
C SER A 179 19.33 10.29 -18.45
N CYS A 180 18.29 10.86 -17.82
CA CYS A 180 17.11 10.10 -17.40
C CYS A 180 16.30 9.60 -18.59
N SER A 181 16.16 10.43 -19.64
CA SER A 181 15.48 10.07 -20.87
C SER A 181 16.20 8.94 -21.61
N GLU A 182 17.53 8.99 -21.72
CA GLU A 182 18.34 7.93 -22.34
C GLU A 182 18.22 6.59 -21.60
N ARG A 183 18.25 6.60 -20.25
CA ARG A 183 18.03 5.38 -19.45
C ARG A 183 16.62 4.82 -19.64
N THR A 184 15.62 5.70 -19.65
CA THR A 184 14.22 5.33 -19.85
C THR A 184 14.04 4.67 -21.23
N PHE A 185 14.57 5.30 -22.27
CA PHE A 185 14.53 4.78 -23.64
C PHE A 185 15.22 3.42 -23.76
N LYS A 186 16.38 3.23 -23.12
CA LYS A 186 17.07 1.94 -23.11
C LYS A 186 16.21 0.84 -22.49
N VAL A 187 15.65 1.09 -21.30
CA VAL A 187 14.81 0.11 -20.60
C VAL A 187 13.51 -0.19 -21.37
N GLU A 188 12.90 0.82 -22.00
CA GLU A 188 11.73 0.64 -22.85
C GLU A 188 12.00 -0.28 -24.04
N ASN A 189 13.19 -0.19 -24.65
CA ASN A 189 13.57 -1.06 -25.76
C ASN A 189 13.91 -2.48 -25.28
N ASP A 190 14.71 -2.60 -24.21
CA ASP A 190 15.19 -3.91 -23.71
C ASP A 190 14.01 -4.83 -23.32
N ILE A 191 12.97 -4.27 -22.68
CA ILE A 191 11.78 -4.99 -22.21
C ILE A 191 10.64 -5.02 -23.26
N GLY A 192 10.76 -4.30 -24.38
CA GLY A 192 9.76 -4.28 -25.44
C GLY A 192 8.52 -3.43 -25.14
N LEU A 193 8.68 -2.34 -24.38
CA LEU A 193 7.64 -1.36 -24.08
C LEU A 193 7.64 -0.14 -25.00
N TYR A 194 8.68 0.04 -25.82
CA TYR A 194 8.84 1.25 -26.65
C TYR A 194 7.64 1.56 -27.55
N SER A 195 7.08 0.55 -28.23
CA SER A 195 5.88 0.69 -29.06
C SER A 195 4.62 1.06 -28.27
N HIS A 196 4.60 0.77 -26.97
CA HIS A 196 3.45 0.98 -26.08
C HIS A 196 3.66 2.16 -25.12
N ARG A 197 4.73 2.94 -25.26
CA ARG A 197 5.15 3.94 -24.25
C ARG A 197 4.08 5.00 -23.93
N LYS A 198 3.20 5.32 -24.88
CA LYS A 198 2.11 6.30 -24.72
C LYS A 198 0.81 5.71 -24.14
N VAL A 199 0.73 4.39 -23.97
CA VAL A 199 -0.44 3.72 -23.41
C VAL A 199 -0.57 4.09 -21.95
N LYS A 200 -1.77 4.51 -21.54
CA LYS A 200 -2.12 4.77 -20.13
C LYS A 200 -2.35 3.47 -19.39
N ILE A 201 -1.97 3.42 -18.11
CA ILE A 201 -2.15 2.22 -17.28
C ILE A 201 -3.64 1.86 -17.13
N GLY A 202 -4.51 2.86 -16.93
CA GLY A 202 -5.95 2.68 -16.78
C GLY A 202 -6.37 2.15 -15.41
N THR A 203 -7.67 2.25 -15.14
CA THR A 203 -8.33 1.70 -13.94
C THR A 203 -9.06 0.40 -14.30
N GLU A 204 -9.67 -0.27 -13.33
CA GLU A 204 -10.56 -1.41 -13.62
C GLU A 204 -11.77 -0.99 -14.48
N GLN A 205 -12.27 0.23 -14.27
CA GLN A 205 -13.41 0.79 -15.00
C GLN A 205 -13.02 1.30 -16.38
N LYS A 206 -11.80 1.82 -16.53
CA LYS A 206 -11.30 2.40 -17.79
C LYS A 206 -10.13 1.58 -18.31
N LYS A 207 -10.42 0.78 -19.36
CA LYS A 207 -9.43 -0.07 -20.04
C LYS A 207 -8.15 0.71 -20.37
N GLY A 208 -7.02 0.14 -20.00
CA GLY A 208 -5.69 0.69 -20.24
C GLY A 208 -4.71 -0.41 -20.65
N ALA A 209 -3.48 -0.33 -20.13
CA ALA A 209 -2.42 -1.29 -20.39
C ALA A 209 -2.84 -2.73 -20.04
N SER A 210 -2.38 -3.70 -20.84
CA SER A 210 -2.61 -5.13 -20.55
C SER A 210 -1.87 -5.58 -19.27
N GLY A 211 -2.27 -6.69 -18.67
CA GLY A 211 -1.56 -7.26 -17.50
C GLY A 211 -0.06 -7.45 -17.76
N GLY A 212 0.28 -7.98 -18.94
CA GLY A 212 1.68 -8.12 -19.38
C GLY A 212 2.43 -6.79 -19.47
N GLN A 213 1.79 -5.75 -20.00
CA GLN A 213 2.38 -4.40 -20.07
C GLN A 213 2.57 -3.78 -18.68
N LYS A 214 1.60 -3.96 -17.77
CA LYS A 214 1.72 -3.51 -16.37
C LYS A 214 2.88 -4.21 -15.67
N LYS A 215 3.02 -5.53 -15.82
CA LYS A 215 4.11 -6.29 -15.21
C LYS A 215 5.49 -5.89 -15.76
N ARG A 216 5.59 -5.73 -17.07
CA ARG A 216 6.79 -5.20 -17.73
C ARG A 216 7.13 -3.79 -17.21
N THR A 217 6.13 -2.93 -17.01
CA THR A 217 6.35 -1.58 -16.45
C THR A 217 6.89 -1.64 -15.01
N SER A 218 6.32 -2.50 -14.15
CA SER A 218 6.83 -2.73 -12.79
C SER A 218 8.28 -3.26 -12.77
N LEU A 219 8.62 -4.15 -13.70
CA LEU A 219 9.98 -4.65 -13.89
C LEU A 219 10.92 -3.52 -14.37
N SER A 220 10.51 -2.76 -15.38
CA SER A 220 11.24 -1.64 -15.94
C SER A 220 11.56 -0.56 -14.90
N ILE A 221 10.62 -0.25 -13.99
CA ILE A 221 10.86 0.65 -12.86
C ILE A 221 12.12 0.22 -12.10
N GLN A 222 12.29 -1.07 -11.80
CA GLN A 222 13.46 -1.57 -11.07
C GLN A 222 14.73 -1.56 -11.91
N LEU A 223 14.62 -1.82 -13.22
CA LEU A 223 15.76 -1.91 -14.14
C LEU A 223 16.40 -0.55 -14.48
N ILE A 224 15.73 0.58 -14.26
CA ILE A 224 16.26 1.94 -14.53
C ILE A 224 17.64 2.19 -13.88
N ASN A 225 17.88 1.67 -12.67
CA ASN A 225 19.16 1.83 -11.97
C ASN A 225 20.19 0.74 -12.33
N ASN A 226 19.86 -0.13 -13.28
CA ASN A 226 20.69 -1.26 -13.69
C ASN A 226 21.17 -2.12 -12.49
N PRO A 227 20.27 -2.65 -11.64
CA PRO A 227 20.67 -3.43 -10.47
C PRO A 227 21.41 -4.72 -10.84
N ASP A 228 22.32 -5.15 -9.98
CA ASP A 228 23.07 -6.40 -10.10
C ASP A 228 22.28 -7.60 -9.55
N LEU A 229 21.45 -7.35 -8.54
CA LEU A 229 20.56 -8.33 -7.92
C LEU A 229 19.11 -7.93 -8.17
N LEU A 230 18.34 -8.77 -8.84
CA LEU A 230 16.92 -8.54 -9.09
C LEU A 230 16.09 -9.63 -8.42
N LEU A 231 15.18 -9.22 -7.55
CA LEU A 231 14.23 -10.10 -6.88
C LEU A 231 12.83 -9.87 -7.45
N LEU A 232 12.14 -10.94 -7.84
CA LEU A 232 10.77 -10.85 -8.36
C LEU A 232 9.86 -11.76 -7.54
N ASP A 233 8.81 -11.18 -6.96
CA ASP A 233 7.77 -11.94 -6.28
C ASP A 233 6.61 -12.25 -7.24
N GLU A 234 6.35 -13.54 -7.46
CA GLU A 234 5.30 -14.14 -8.27
C GLU A 234 5.08 -13.43 -9.60
N TYR A 235 6.13 -13.32 -10.41
CA TYR A 235 6.07 -12.45 -11.58
C TYR A 235 5.12 -12.93 -12.69
N SER A 236 4.76 -14.22 -12.69
CA SER A 236 3.82 -14.82 -13.65
C SER A 236 2.37 -14.72 -13.20
N SER A 237 2.09 -14.23 -11.99
CA SER A 237 0.72 -14.14 -11.48
C SER A 237 -0.12 -13.16 -12.30
N GLY A 238 -1.34 -13.55 -12.66
CA GLY A 238 -2.25 -12.74 -13.48
C GLY A 238 -1.86 -12.62 -14.97
N LEU A 239 -0.87 -13.38 -15.43
CA LEU A 239 -0.45 -13.43 -16.84
C LEU A 239 -0.84 -14.76 -17.49
N ASP A 240 -1.10 -14.71 -18.80
CA ASP A 240 -1.18 -15.92 -19.62
C ASP A 240 0.20 -16.56 -19.80
N SER A 241 0.22 -17.87 -20.09
CA SER A 241 1.46 -18.65 -20.17
C SER A 241 2.43 -18.14 -21.23
N TYR A 242 1.93 -17.57 -22.33
CA TYR A 242 2.77 -17.03 -23.40
C TYR A 242 3.46 -15.74 -22.95
N THR A 243 2.72 -14.78 -22.39
CA THR A 243 3.29 -13.53 -21.88
C THR A 243 4.30 -13.76 -20.75
N ALA A 244 4.01 -14.70 -19.84
CA ALA A 244 4.92 -15.06 -18.76
C ALA A 244 6.24 -15.63 -19.32
N LEU A 245 6.17 -16.51 -20.33
CA LEU A 245 7.34 -17.06 -21.01
C LEU A 245 8.16 -15.97 -21.71
N GLU A 246 7.52 -15.02 -22.38
CA GLU A 246 8.22 -13.92 -23.06
C GLU A 246 9.00 -13.05 -22.07
N ILE A 247 8.40 -12.72 -20.91
CA ILE A 247 9.09 -12.00 -19.83
C ILE A 247 10.22 -12.86 -19.26
N GLY A 248 10.00 -14.16 -19.06
CA GLY A 248 11.03 -15.10 -18.60
C GLY A 248 12.26 -15.16 -19.52
N LYS A 249 12.06 -15.20 -20.84
CA LYS A 249 13.15 -15.13 -21.83
C LYS A 249 13.95 -13.83 -21.69
N LYS A 250 13.27 -12.69 -21.52
CA LYS A 250 13.95 -11.40 -21.30
C LYS A 250 14.75 -11.39 -20.00
N LEU A 251 14.24 -11.99 -18.92
CA LEU A 251 14.98 -12.14 -17.67
C LEU A 251 16.21 -13.03 -17.84
N GLN A 252 16.10 -14.13 -18.59
CA GLN A 252 17.24 -14.99 -18.90
C GLN A 252 18.33 -14.22 -19.68
N THR A 253 17.96 -13.48 -20.72
CA THR A 253 18.88 -12.61 -21.47
C THR A 253 19.57 -11.59 -20.54
N LEU A 254 18.82 -10.97 -19.63
CA LEU A 254 19.39 -10.05 -18.64
C LEU A 254 20.37 -10.74 -17.68
N ALA A 255 20.10 -11.99 -17.30
CA ALA A 255 20.99 -12.75 -16.43
C ALA A 255 22.29 -13.14 -17.16
N HIS A 256 22.17 -13.77 -18.33
CA HIS A 256 23.29 -14.35 -19.07
C HIS A 256 24.14 -13.28 -19.76
N ASP A 257 23.54 -12.34 -20.48
CA ASP A 257 24.28 -11.37 -21.31
C ASP A 257 24.80 -10.18 -20.50
N GLN A 258 24.06 -9.77 -19.46
CA GLN A 258 24.42 -8.62 -18.63
C GLN A 258 24.96 -9.02 -17.24
N GLY A 259 25.11 -10.32 -16.97
CA GLY A 259 25.66 -10.83 -15.71
C GLY A 259 24.80 -10.55 -14.48
N LYS A 260 23.49 -10.32 -14.65
CA LYS A 260 22.58 -10.03 -13.52
C LYS A 260 22.26 -11.29 -12.74
N THR A 261 22.23 -11.17 -11.42
CA THR A 261 21.73 -12.23 -10.53
C THR A 261 20.23 -12.04 -10.35
N ILE A 262 19.42 -12.98 -10.84
CA ILE A 262 17.96 -12.84 -10.81
C ILE A 262 17.35 -13.98 -10.01
N VAL A 263 16.53 -13.64 -9.02
CA VAL A 263 15.79 -14.60 -8.19
C VAL A 263 14.30 -14.30 -8.34
N ALA A 264 13.54 -15.29 -8.80
CA ALA A 264 12.11 -15.13 -9.03
C ALA A 264 11.32 -16.23 -8.34
N THR A 265 10.25 -15.87 -7.63
CA THR A 265 9.23 -16.83 -7.19
C THR A 265 8.20 -17.00 -8.31
N VAL A 266 7.78 -18.24 -8.54
CA VAL A 266 6.77 -18.57 -9.55
C VAL A 266 5.75 -19.52 -8.94
N HIS A 267 4.46 -19.18 -9.08
CA HIS A 267 3.36 -20.05 -8.70
C HIS A 267 2.97 -20.92 -9.89
N GLN A 268 3.17 -22.23 -9.80
CA GLN A 268 2.80 -23.23 -10.83
C GLN A 268 3.29 -22.87 -12.26
N PRO A 269 4.60 -22.86 -12.52
CA PRO A 269 5.13 -22.60 -13.86
C PRO A 269 4.77 -23.73 -14.84
N SER A 270 4.51 -23.34 -16.10
CA SER A 270 4.47 -24.30 -17.21
C SER A 270 5.82 -24.97 -17.41
N SER A 271 5.85 -26.15 -18.04
CA SER A 271 7.11 -26.88 -18.26
C SER A 271 8.12 -26.08 -19.10
N ALA A 272 7.64 -25.32 -20.08
CA ALA A 272 8.47 -24.42 -20.88
C ALA A 272 9.09 -23.29 -20.04
N LEU A 273 8.31 -22.74 -19.10
CA LEU A 273 8.81 -21.72 -18.17
C LEU A 273 9.80 -22.32 -17.17
N PHE A 274 9.54 -23.53 -16.68
CA PHE A 274 10.43 -24.24 -15.77
C PHE A 274 11.80 -24.50 -16.41
N SER A 275 11.83 -24.91 -17.68
CA SER A 275 13.08 -25.16 -18.42
C SER A 275 13.93 -23.92 -18.72
N LEU A 276 13.37 -22.71 -18.56
CA LEU A 276 14.10 -21.45 -18.75
C LEU A 276 15.04 -21.10 -17.59
N PHE A 277 14.81 -21.67 -16.40
CA PHE A 277 15.61 -21.37 -15.21
C PHE A 277 16.88 -22.20 -15.15
N ASP A 278 17.96 -21.60 -14.69
CA ASP A 278 19.25 -22.27 -14.50
C ASP A 278 19.24 -23.09 -13.20
N ASN A 279 18.71 -22.50 -12.13
CA ASN A 279 18.65 -23.10 -10.79
C ASN A 279 17.25 -23.08 -10.20
N VAL A 280 16.99 -23.99 -9.26
CA VAL A 280 15.77 -24.03 -8.46
C VAL A 280 16.09 -24.20 -6.97
N ILE A 281 15.36 -23.44 -6.16
CA ILE A 281 15.30 -23.53 -4.70
C ILE A 281 13.89 -24.03 -4.35
N LEU A 282 13.83 -25.24 -3.79
CA LEU A 282 12.59 -25.88 -3.38
C LEU A 282 12.38 -25.70 -1.87
N LEU A 283 11.29 -25.02 -1.51
CA LEU A 283 10.91 -24.79 -0.13
C LEU A 283 9.67 -25.61 0.27
N ALA A 284 9.73 -26.22 1.45
CA ALA A 284 8.61 -26.92 2.07
C ALA A 284 8.45 -26.47 3.52
N HIS A 285 7.30 -25.89 3.87
CA HIS A 285 6.99 -25.42 5.24
C HIS A 285 8.12 -24.61 5.91
N GLY A 286 8.78 -23.72 5.15
CA GLY A 286 9.85 -22.87 5.67
C GLY A 286 11.23 -23.53 5.77
N LYS A 287 11.39 -24.76 5.28
CA LYS A 287 12.66 -25.48 5.19
C LYS A 287 13.11 -25.61 3.75
N LEU A 288 14.42 -25.67 3.57
CA LEU A 288 15.03 -25.96 2.28
C LEU A 288 15.01 -27.47 2.03
N VAL A 289 14.46 -27.87 0.88
CA VAL A 289 14.47 -29.27 0.42
C VAL A 289 15.56 -29.51 -0.60
N TYR A 290 15.68 -28.61 -1.58
CA TYR A 290 16.66 -28.70 -2.65
C TYR A 290 17.12 -27.31 -3.06
N SER A 291 18.40 -27.17 -3.42
CA SER A 291 18.99 -25.98 -4.02
C SER A 291 20.04 -26.41 -5.02
N GLY A 292 19.87 -26.07 -6.29
CA GLY A 292 20.86 -26.39 -7.32
C GLY A 292 20.32 -26.27 -8.74
N PRO A 293 21.07 -26.76 -9.74
CA PRO A 293 20.69 -26.68 -11.15
C PRO A 293 19.38 -27.41 -11.44
N VAL A 294 18.57 -26.86 -12.34
CA VAL A 294 17.29 -27.47 -12.76
C VAL A 294 17.50 -28.85 -13.39
N ALA A 295 18.58 -29.04 -14.15
CA ALA A 295 18.90 -30.31 -14.79
C ALA A 295 19.12 -31.47 -13.79
N GLN A 296 19.59 -31.17 -12.57
CA GLN A 296 19.92 -32.19 -11.57
C GLN A 296 18.73 -32.59 -10.69
N VAL A 297 17.61 -31.86 -10.77
CA VAL A 297 16.42 -32.10 -9.94
C VAL A 297 15.86 -33.51 -10.13
N LYS A 298 15.79 -33.99 -11.39
CA LYS A 298 15.27 -35.34 -11.69
C LYS A 298 16.09 -36.43 -10.99
N ASN A 299 17.42 -36.27 -11.02
CA ASN A 299 18.36 -37.22 -10.43
C ASN A 299 18.27 -37.19 -8.91
N TYR A 300 18.19 -35.99 -8.31
CA TYR A 300 17.98 -35.83 -6.87
C TYR A 300 16.70 -36.53 -6.40
N LEU A 301 15.57 -36.28 -7.08
CA LEU A 301 14.29 -36.90 -6.71
C LEU A 301 14.33 -38.43 -6.82
N LYS A 302 15.02 -38.98 -7.82
CA LYS A 302 15.25 -40.43 -7.95
C LYS A 302 16.05 -40.99 -6.76
N MET A 303 17.07 -40.28 -6.29
CA MET A 303 17.86 -40.67 -5.11
C MET A 303 17.04 -40.64 -3.81
N VAL A 304 16.15 -39.65 -3.66
CA VAL A 304 15.27 -39.51 -2.48
C VAL A 304 14.11 -40.52 -2.50
N GLY A 305 13.94 -41.27 -3.59
CA GLY A 305 12.90 -42.30 -3.72
C GLY A 305 11.57 -41.78 -4.27
N TYR A 306 11.55 -40.62 -4.91
CA TYR A 306 10.39 -40.04 -5.59
C TYR A 306 10.68 -39.81 -7.08
N PRO A 307 10.87 -40.86 -7.90
CA PRO A 307 11.14 -40.69 -9.32
C PRO A 307 10.02 -39.91 -10.00
N MET A 308 10.39 -38.90 -10.77
CA MET A 308 9.45 -38.05 -11.48
C MET A 308 8.97 -38.75 -12.77
N PRO A 309 7.65 -38.90 -12.99
CA PRO A 309 7.11 -39.47 -14.23
C PRO A 309 7.46 -38.60 -15.44
N GLU A 310 7.68 -39.23 -16.61
CA GLU A 310 8.11 -38.50 -17.81
C GLU A 310 7.03 -37.56 -18.37
N ASP A 311 5.76 -37.95 -18.28
CA ASP A 311 4.62 -37.19 -18.83
C ASP A 311 4.04 -36.14 -17.86
N THR A 312 4.79 -35.79 -16.81
CA THR A 312 4.32 -34.83 -15.80
C THR A 312 5.09 -33.53 -15.87
N ASN A 313 4.40 -32.41 -15.66
CA ASN A 313 5.05 -31.12 -15.52
C ASN A 313 5.98 -31.16 -14.28
N PRO A 314 7.30 -30.96 -14.44
CA PRO A 314 8.24 -31.07 -13.33
C PRO A 314 7.92 -30.13 -12.17
N ALA A 315 7.44 -28.93 -12.48
CA ALA A 315 7.10 -27.94 -11.48
C ALA A 315 5.90 -28.37 -10.63
N ASP A 316 4.86 -28.92 -11.27
CA ASP A 316 3.66 -29.37 -10.58
C ASP A 316 3.96 -30.61 -9.72
N PHE A 317 4.80 -31.51 -10.22
CA PHE A 317 5.27 -32.65 -9.45
C PHE A 317 6.04 -32.21 -8.19
N LEU A 318 7.00 -31.28 -8.32
CA LEU A 318 7.74 -30.72 -7.20
C LEU A 318 6.81 -30.07 -6.16
N ILE A 319 5.85 -29.25 -6.60
CA ILE A 319 4.88 -28.60 -5.72
C ILE A 319 4.00 -29.65 -5.02
N SER A 320 3.56 -30.69 -5.73
CA SER A 320 2.73 -31.76 -5.17
C SER A 320 3.44 -32.52 -4.05
N ILE A 321 4.74 -32.81 -4.22
CA ILE A 321 5.56 -33.49 -3.21
C ILE A 321 5.67 -32.64 -1.94
N VAL A 322 6.00 -31.36 -2.08
CA VAL A 322 6.22 -30.49 -0.91
C VAL A 322 4.94 -30.00 -0.25
N SER A 323 3.80 -30.09 -0.94
CA SER A 323 2.50 -29.65 -0.42
C SER A 323 1.71 -30.77 0.24
N ASN A 324 2.06 -32.04 0.00
CA ASN A 324 1.31 -33.17 0.54
C ASN A 324 1.66 -33.41 2.02
N PRO A 325 0.73 -33.20 2.97
CA PRO A 325 0.98 -33.42 4.39
C PRO A 325 1.18 -34.91 4.74
N PHE A 326 0.72 -35.83 3.89
CA PHE A 326 0.85 -37.28 4.06
C PHE A 326 2.17 -37.85 3.54
N LEU A 327 2.96 -37.11 2.75
CA LEU A 327 4.35 -37.47 2.43
C LEU A 327 5.29 -37.19 3.63
N LYS A 328 4.77 -37.46 4.83
CA LYS A 328 5.22 -36.98 6.13
C LYS A 328 6.63 -37.48 6.46
N GLN A 329 7.56 -36.53 6.42
CA GLN A 329 8.64 -36.27 7.38
C GLN A 329 9.76 -37.30 7.64
N GLU A 330 9.66 -38.59 7.34
CA GLU A 330 10.78 -39.51 7.64
C GLU A 330 11.86 -39.59 6.55
N LYS A 331 11.49 -39.66 5.26
CA LYS A 331 12.48 -39.90 4.18
C LYS A 331 13.12 -38.65 3.55
N LEU A 332 12.40 -37.53 3.47
CA LEU A 332 12.96 -36.29 2.91
C LEU A 332 13.90 -35.58 3.90
N MET A 333 13.64 -35.69 5.21
CA MET A 333 14.52 -35.15 6.27
C MET A 333 15.80 -35.98 6.43
N SER A 334 15.73 -37.31 6.22
CA SER A 334 16.94 -38.15 6.17
C SER A 334 17.79 -37.89 4.92
N ALA A 335 17.21 -37.40 3.82
CA ALA A 335 17.95 -37.05 2.61
C ALA A 335 18.60 -35.66 2.69
N SER A 336 17.97 -34.68 3.35
CA SER A 336 18.62 -33.39 3.66
C SER A 336 19.72 -33.53 4.73
N ALA A 337 19.67 -34.58 5.55
CA ALA A 337 20.76 -34.96 6.45
C ALA A 337 22.01 -35.50 5.71
N ILE A 338 21.90 -35.92 4.44
CA ILE A 338 23.04 -36.51 3.71
C ILE A 338 24.10 -35.46 3.29
N ASN A 339 23.85 -34.16 3.49
CA ASN A 339 24.90 -33.14 3.34
C ASN A 339 25.29 -32.41 4.65
N LEU A 340 24.94 -32.94 5.83
CA LEU A 340 25.45 -32.42 7.10
C LEU A 340 25.61 -33.44 8.25
N HIS A 341 25.38 -34.74 8.03
CA HIS A 341 25.54 -35.77 9.09
C HIS A 341 26.83 -36.61 9.02
N ALA A 342 27.79 -36.28 8.16
CA ALA A 342 29.05 -37.02 8.06
C ALA A 342 30.18 -36.50 8.98
N VAL A 343 29.95 -35.49 9.83
CA VAL A 343 31.03 -34.88 10.64
C VAL A 343 30.84 -34.96 12.16
N GLU A 344 29.66 -35.28 12.70
CA GLU A 344 29.44 -35.27 14.17
C GLU A 344 29.07 -36.62 14.79
N LYS A 345 29.18 -37.73 14.06
CA LYS A 345 28.90 -39.08 14.61
C LYS A 345 30.09 -40.05 14.62
N SER A 346 31.32 -39.54 14.47
CA SER A 346 32.53 -40.36 14.48
C SER A 346 33.51 -40.05 15.61
N GLU A 347 33.07 -39.53 16.75
CA GLU A 347 33.91 -39.45 17.96
C GLU A 347 33.43 -40.35 19.11
N SER A 348 32.15 -40.73 19.17
CA SER A 348 31.60 -41.50 20.31
C SER A 348 31.40 -43.00 20.06
N ALA A 349 31.81 -43.53 18.91
CA ALA A 349 31.74 -44.96 18.61
C ALA A 349 33.10 -45.69 18.69
N ILE A 350 34.20 -45.00 19.03
CA ILE A 350 35.54 -45.58 19.04
C ILE A 350 35.91 -46.25 20.38
N GLU A 351 35.12 -46.07 21.45
CA GLU A 351 35.45 -46.64 22.76
C GLU A 351 34.90 -48.04 23.06
N ILE A 352 34.10 -48.67 22.17
CA ILE A 352 33.40 -49.94 22.52
C ILE A 352 33.84 -51.17 21.70
N LEU A 353 34.76 -51.06 20.74
CA LEU A 353 35.21 -52.23 19.96
C LEU A 353 36.73 -52.39 19.94
N ILE A 354 37.34 -52.30 21.11
CA ILE A 354 38.65 -52.91 21.36
C ILE A 354 38.39 -54.16 22.19
N ASP A 355 37.99 -55.24 21.52
CA ASP A 355 38.39 -56.57 21.95
C ASP A 355 38.36 -57.54 20.76
N ASN A 356 39.55 -58.14 20.58
CA ASN A 356 39.84 -59.36 19.82
C ASN A 356 40.13 -59.27 18.31
N GLU A 357 41.43 -59.46 18.06
CA GLU A 357 42.07 -60.09 16.90
C GLU A 357 42.21 -59.34 15.56
N GLY A 358 43.46 -59.23 15.11
CA GLY A 358 43.81 -59.05 13.69
C GLY A 358 44.76 -57.90 13.38
N LYS A 359 46.06 -58.08 13.65
CA LYS A 359 47.16 -57.13 13.28
C LYS A 359 47.23 -56.76 11.78
N SER A 360 46.49 -57.42 10.89
CA SER A 360 46.45 -57.14 9.45
C SER A 360 45.49 -56.01 9.05
N ALA A 361 44.45 -55.72 9.82
CA ALA A 361 43.49 -54.65 9.51
C ALA A 361 44.03 -53.25 9.88
N LYS A 362 45.01 -53.19 10.79
CA LYS A 362 45.58 -51.96 11.33
C LYS A 362 46.48 -51.21 10.32
N GLU A 363 47.13 -51.96 9.43
CA GLU A 363 48.08 -51.43 8.45
C GLU A 363 47.39 -50.96 7.16
N GLN A 364 46.26 -51.58 6.79
CA GLN A 364 45.40 -51.10 5.70
C GLN A 364 44.60 -49.86 6.11
N LEU A 365 44.08 -49.84 7.35
CA LEU A 365 43.33 -48.70 7.87
C LEU A 365 44.23 -47.47 8.13
N SER A 366 45.51 -47.65 8.49
CA SER A 366 46.45 -46.53 8.64
C SER A 366 46.78 -45.87 7.30
N ASN A 367 46.90 -46.66 6.23
CA ASN A 367 47.15 -46.14 4.89
C ASN A 367 45.95 -45.37 4.33
N GLU A 368 44.71 -45.83 4.58
CA GLU A 368 43.52 -45.07 4.19
C GLU A 368 43.30 -43.83 5.07
N LEU A 369 43.62 -43.89 6.37
CA LEU A 369 43.58 -42.74 7.26
C LEU A 369 44.60 -41.67 6.90
N ASP A 370 45.79 -42.04 6.43
CA ASP A 370 46.80 -41.06 5.97
C ASP A 370 46.39 -40.40 4.64
N VAL A 371 45.70 -41.12 3.74
CA VAL A 371 45.15 -40.54 2.52
C VAL A 371 44.00 -39.57 2.83
N ILE A 372 43.15 -39.91 3.81
CA ILE A 372 42.06 -39.03 4.26
C ILE A 372 42.60 -37.81 5.01
N LYS A 373 43.59 -37.98 5.90
CA LYS A 373 44.29 -36.87 6.56
C LYS A 373 44.96 -35.96 5.56
N ASN A 374 45.66 -36.50 4.56
CA ASN A 374 46.29 -35.68 3.51
C ASN A 374 45.26 -34.91 2.67
N ARG A 375 44.05 -35.47 2.45
CA ARG A 375 42.94 -34.76 1.78
C ARG A 375 42.29 -33.69 2.65
N ILE A 376 42.13 -33.93 3.94
CA ILE A 376 41.61 -32.95 4.91
C ILE A 376 42.62 -31.82 5.08
N ASP A 377 43.91 -32.13 5.16
CA ASP A 377 45.00 -31.14 5.29
C ASP A 377 45.18 -30.34 4.00
N TRP A 378 44.96 -30.97 2.83
CA TRP A 378 44.88 -30.30 1.53
C TRP A 378 43.64 -29.39 1.42
N LEU A 379 42.46 -29.83 1.88
CA LEU A 379 41.26 -29.00 1.92
C LEU A 379 41.40 -27.84 2.90
N ALA A 380 42.00 -28.07 4.08
CA ALA A 380 42.31 -27.03 5.05
C ALA A 380 43.31 -26.01 4.46
N LYS A 381 44.34 -26.47 3.74
CA LYS A 381 45.25 -25.60 2.96
C LYS A 381 44.56 -24.87 1.81
N PHE A 382 43.61 -25.49 1.13
CA PHE A 382 42.84 -24.89 0.04
C PHE A 382 41.91 -23.78 0.57
N TYR A 383 41.21 -24.03 1.68
CA TYR A 383 40.39 -23.02 2.36
C TYR A 383 41.23 -21.91 3.00
N SER A 384 42.40 -22.23 3.58
CA SER A 384 43.31 -21.19 4.10
C SER A 384 43.92 -20.34 2.97
N ASN A 385 44.20 -20.93 1.80
CA ASN A 385 44.68 -20.21 0.61
C ASN A 385 43.58 -19.38 -0.07
N LEU A 386 42.31 -19.79 -0.01
CA LEU A 386 41.17 -18.96 -0.45
C LEU A 386 40.92 -17.76 0.47
N TYR A 387 41.29 -17.86 1.76
CA TYR A 387 41.30 -16.75 2.72
C TYR A 387 42.64 -16.00 2.79
N GLN A 388 43.67 -16.47 2.09
CA GLN A 388 44.97 -15.81 1.95
C GLN A 388 45.34 -15.64 0.46
N SER A 389 44.71 -14.66 -0.18
CA SER A 389 45.31 -13.95 -1.32
C SER A 389 45.00 -12.46 -1.20
N PRO A 390 45.89 -11.60 -1.71
CA PRO A 390 46.79 -10.79 -0.90
C PRO A 390 46.13 -9.50 -0.41
N SER A 391 45.94 -9.40 0.90
CA SER A 391 45.95 -8.11 1.57
C SER A 391 47.33 -7.50 1.40
N ASN A 392 47.41 -6.35 0.72
CA ASN A 392 48.62 -5.57 0.40
C ASN A 392 49.38 -6.18 -0.79
N THR A 393 49.26 -5.70 -2.03
CA THR A 393 49.96 -4.51 -2.52
C THR A 393 49.53 -4.27 -3.98
N ILE A 394 48.50 -3.45 -4.25
CA ILE A 394 48.24 -2.72 -5.53
C ILE A 394 47.02 -1.78 -5.45
N LEU A 395 46.16 -1.84 -4.42
CA LEU A 395 45.01 -0.92 -4.29
C LEU A 395 45.10 0.04 -3.09
N SER A 396 46.21 0.78 -3.01
CA SER A 396 46.34 1.97 -2.15
C SER A 396 46.57 3.27 -2.93
N LYS A 397 46.27 3.29 -4.24
CA LYS A 397 46.28 4.50 -5.09
C LYS A 397 45.17 4.50 -6.14
N ALA A 398 43.92 4.31 -5.71
CA ALA A 398 42.70 4.79 -6.37
C ALA A 398 41.52 4.36 -5.48
N ASP A 399 40.57 5.26 -5.22
CA ASP A 399 39.27 5.00 -4.58
C ASP A 399 39.13 4.95 -3.05
N SER A 400 40.03 5.54 -2.27
CA SER A 400 39.80 5.71 -0.82
C SER A 400 39.99 7.14 -0.29
N GLN A 401 39.68 8.17 -1.09
CA GLN A 401 39.63 9.57 -0.61
C GLN A 401 38.47 10.45 -1.11
N ASP A 402 37.55 9.98 -1.97
CA ASP A 402 36.51 10.87 -2.55
C ASP A 402 35.04 10.58 -2.15
N ASP A 403 34.73 9.47 -1.46
CA ASP A 403 33.33 9.03 -1.29
C ASP A 403 32.57 9.60 -0.06
N ASP A 404 33.20 10.38 0.83
CA ASP A 404 32.58 10.82 2.10
C ASP A 404 32.51 12.34 2.34
N LYS A 405 32.68 13.17 1.29
CA LYS A 405 32.19 14.56 1.31
C LYS A 405 30.94 14.70 0.44
N PHE A 406 29.87 14.01 0.85
CA PHE A 406 28.54 14.26 0.31
C PHE A 406 28.16 15.70 0.66
N SER A 407 28.40 16.64 -0.27
CA SER A 407 28.14 18.05 -0.02
C SER A 407 26.66 18.23 0.33
N LEU A 408 26.37 18.91 1.45
CA LEU A 408 25.01 19.23 1.90
C LEU A 408 24.16 19.79 0.75
N ASN A 409 24.78 20.58 -0.13
CA ASN A 409 24.16 21.16 -1.31
C ASN A 409 23.66 20.10 -2.31
N ALA A 410 24.40 19.02 -2.54
CA ALA A 410 23.95 17.94 -3.42
C ALA A 410 22.72 17.20 -2.84
N TYR A 411 22.70 16.97 -1.52
CA TYR A 411 21.55 16.40 -0.82
C TYR A 411 20.30 17.28 -0.95
N LEU A 412 20.46 18.59 -0.75
CA LEU A 412 19.38 19.57 -0.85
C LEU A 412 18.82 19.63 -2.28
N VAL A 413 19.70 19.71 -3.28
CA VAL A 413 19.29 19.71 -4.70
C VAL A 413 18.55 18.43 -5.07
N GLU A 414 19.01 17.27 -4.61
CA GLU A 414 18.32 15.99 -4.86
C GLU A 414 16.91 15.97 -4.24
N ASN A 415 16.76 16.42 -3.00
CA ASN A 415 15.45 16.47 -2.34
C ASN A 415 14.51 17.51 -2.95
N ILE A 416 15.02 18.65 -3.40
CA ILE A 416 14.24 19.67 -4.10
C ILE A 416 13.79 19.13 -5.47
N LEU A 417 14.68 18.47 -6.22
CA LEU A 417 14.33 17.83 -7.48
C LEU A 417 13.22 16.80 -7.28
N LYS A 418 13.36 15.92 -6.27
CA LYS A 418 12.33 14.93 -5.90
C LYS A 418 11.00 15.61 -5.55
N LEU A 419 11.04 16.69 -4.77
CA LEU A 419 9.85 17.47 -4.42
C LEU A 419 9.16 18.04 -5.68
N LEU A 420 9.91 18.64 -6.59
CA LEU A 420 9.37 19.22 -7.83
C LEU A 420 8.75 18.15 -8.75
N VAL A 421 9.41 16.99 -8.88
CA VAL A 421 8.89 15.86 -9.66
C VAL A 421 7.56 15.38 -9.06
N LEU A 422 7.48 15.24 -7.73
CA LEU A 422 6.25 14.82 -7.06
C LEU A 422 5.14 15.88 -7.12
N ILE A 423 5.48 17.18 -7.06
CA ILE A 423 4.51 18.27 -7.26
C ILE A 423 3.93 18.19 -8.68
N TYR A 424 4.80 18.06 -9.69
CA TYR A 424 4.37 17.92 -11.08
C TYR A 424 3.49 16.70 -11.29
N ARG A 425 3.87 15.54 -10.71
CA ARG A 425 3.09 14.32 -10.72
C ARG A 425 1.71 14.52 -10.10
N ASN A 426 1.65 15.02 -8.87
CA ASN A 426 0.40 15.25 -8.14
C ASN A 426 -0.52 16.23 -8.89
N LEU A 427 0.03 17.33 -9.41
CA LEU A 427 -0.71 18.31 -10.21
C LEU A 427 -1.31 17.65 -11.45
N ARG A 428 -0.50 16.89 -12.19
CA ARG A 428 -0.92 16.20 -13.40
C ARG A 428 -1.99 15.15 -13.10
N THR A 429 -1.82 14.35 -12.06
CA THR A 429 -2.81 13.34 -11.63
C THR A 429 -4.14 14.02 -11.29
N THR A 430 -4.11 15.10 -10.51
CA THR A 430 -5.29 15.86 -10.11
C THR A 430 -6.07 16.40 -11.32
N PHE A 431 -5.40 17.02 -12.29
CA PHE A 431 -6.08 17.53 -13.49
C PHE A 431 -6.48 16.45 -14.50
N ARG A 432 -5.85 15.27 -14.48
CA ARG A 432 -6.18 14.15 -15.39
C ARG A 432 -7.29 13.24 -14.88
N ASP A 433 -7.68 13.39 -13.61
CA ASP A 433 -8.86 12.77 -13.03
C ASP A 433 -9.97 13.81 -12.79
N PRO A 434 -10.59 14.34 -13.87
CA PRO A 434 -11.54 15.44 -13.75
C PRO A 434 -12.84 15.02 -13.09
N MET A 435 -13.12 13.72 -12.93
CA MET A 435 -14.41 13.25 -12.41
C MET A 435 -14.63 13.74 -10.97
N ILE A 436 -13.60 13.63 -10.13
CA ILE A 436 -13.66 14.05 -8.72
C ILE A 436 -13.83 15.56 -8.63
N LEU A 437 -12.94 16.32 -9.28
CA LEU A 437 -12.99 17.78 -9.29
C LEU A 437 -14.29 18.32 -9.88
N LEU A 438 -14.80 17.71 -10.95
CA LEU A 438 -16.06 18.11 -11.57
C LEU A 438 -17.25 17.80 -10.67
N SER A 439 -17.23 16.66 -9.97
CA SER A 439 -18.28 16.30 -9.02
C SER A 439 -18.34 17.27 -7.84
N GLU A 440 -17.18 17.68 -7.31
CA GLU A 440 -17.07 18.66 -6.22
C GLU A 440 -17.48 20.05 -6.68
N LEU A 441 -17.08 20.46 -7.89
CA LEU A 441 -17.50 21.74 -8.47
C LEU A 441 -19.01 21.78 -8.68
N PHE A 442 -19.57 20.73 -9.31
CA PHE A 442 -21.00 20.61 -9.54
C PHE A 442 -21.78 20.67 -8.24
N GLN A 443 -21.35 19.90 -7.23
CA GLN A 443 -21.99 19.88 -5.93
C GLN A 443 -21.89 21.24 -5.24
N SER A 444 -20.73 21.92 -5.30
CA SER A 444 -20.52 23.23 -4.70
C SER A 444 -21.45 24.30 -5.30
N VAL A 445 -21.60 24.29 -6.63
CA VAL A 445 -22.54 25.19 -7.34
C VAL A 445 -23.98 24.84 -7.00
N PHE A 446 -24.36 23.57 -7.11
CA PHE A 446 -25.73 23.10 -6.84
C PHE A 446 -26.16 23.46 -5.42
N LEU A 447 -25.34 23.12 -4.43
CA LEU A 447 -25.65 23.34 -3.02
C LEU A 447 -25.62 24.82 -2.64
N GLY A 448 -24.74 25.61 -3.27
CA GLY A 448 -24.69 27.06 -3.09
C GLY A 448 -25.96 27.75 -3.61
N ILE A 449 -26.40 27.40 -4.83
CA ILE A 449 -27.66 27.91 -5.40
C ILE A 449 -28.85 27.40 -4.58
N PHE A 450 -28.87 26.11 -4.23
CA PHE A 450 -29.96 25.51 -3.46
C PHE A 450 -30.14 26.20 -2.10
N CYS A 451 -29.06 26.35 -1.32
CA CYS A 451 -29.11 27.10 -0.05
C CYS A 451 -29.46 28.57 -0.28
N GLY A 452 -28.95 29.19 -1.35
CA GLY A 452 -29.25 30.57 -1.70
C GLY A 452 -30.73 30.83 -2.01
N LEU A 453 -31.39 29.89 -2.71
CA LEU A 453 -32.82 29.97 -3.02
C LEU A 453 -33.69 29.62 -1.81
N LEU A 454 -33.26 28.70 -0.95
CA LEU A 454 -34.00 28.33 0.26
C LEU A 454 -34.09 29.50 1.24
N TYR A 455 -33.01 30.26 1.39
CA TYR A 455 -32.92 31.44 2.25
C TYR A 455 -32.97 32.75 1.45
N PHE A 456 -33.72 32.79 0.36
CA PHE A 456 -33.73 33.92 -0.56
C PHE A 456 -34.13 35.23 0.14
N LYS A 457 -33.23 36.23 0.12
CA LYS A 457 -33.41 37.56 0.70
C LYS A 457 -34.01 37.56 2.11
N LEU A 458 -33.16 37.27 3.10
CA LEU A 458 -33.55 37.23 4.50
C LEU A 458 -34.05 38.59 5.02
N ALA A 459 -35.17 38.56 5.74
CA ALA A 459 -35.74 39.72 6.42
C ALA A 459 -34.89 40.16 7.63
N THR A 460 -35.19 41.33 8.18
CA THR A 460 -34.55 41.92 9.37
C THR A 460 -35.45 41.85 10.61
N ASP A 461 -36.22 40.77 10.72
CA ASP A 461 -37.08 40.43 11.84
C ASP A 461 -36.42 39.38 12.75
N GLN A 462 -37.10 39.04 13.84
CA GLN A 462 -36.61 38.06 14.82
C GLN A 462 -36.39 36.66 14.19
N GLN A 463 -37.25 36.27 13.25
CA GLN A 463 -37.09 35.01 12.52
C GLN A 463 -35.86 35.07 11.59
N GLY A 464 -35.64 36.22 10.94
CA GLY A 464 -34.47 36.49 10.10
C GLY A 464 -33.12 36.31 10.81
N ILE A 465 -33.03 36.52 12.14
CA ILE A 465 -31.80 36.22 12.91
C ILE A 465 -31.51 34.71 12.87
N THR A 466 -32.54 33.91 13.18
CA THR A 466 -32.42 32.45 13.23
C THR A 466 -32.17 31.89 11.84
N ASP A 467 -32.84 32.43 10.82
CA ASP A 467 -32.67 32.03 9.41
C ASP A 467 -31.26 32.38 8.88
N ARG A 468 -30.65 33.48 9.31
CA ARG A 468 -29.25 33.81 8.97
C ARG A 468 -28.29 32.80 9.57
N ILE A 469 -28.46 32.46 10.85
CA ILE A 469 -27.60 31.48 11.54
C ILE A 469 -27.78 30.08 10.93
N SER A 470 -29.02 29.69 10.61
CA SER A 470 -29.29 28.40 9.96
C SER A 470 -28.69 28.34 8.55
N ALA A 471 -28.80 29.41 7.76
CA ALA A 471 -28.17 29.49 6.45
C ALA A 471 -26.65 29.32 6.52
N ILE A 472 -25.99 30.02 7.45
CA ILE A 472 -24.54 29.88 7.71
C ILE A 472 -24.20 28.43 8.08
N PHE A 473 -24.96 27.84 9.01
CA PHE A 473 -24.75 26.46 9.44
C PHE A 473 -24.84 25.46 8.28
N PHE A 474 -25.85 25.56 7.43
CA PHE A 474 -26.02 24.66 6.29
C PHE A 474 -24.94 24.86 5.21
N ILE A 475 -24.50 26.10 4.95
CA ILE A 475 -23.38 26.38 4.04
C ILE A 475 -22.07 25.78 4.56
N VAL A 476 -21.80 25.89 5.86
CA VAL A 476 -20.62 25.29 6.48
C VAL A 476 -20.71 23.76 6.44
N ALA A 477 -21.87 23.18 6.76
CA ALA A 477 -22.11 21.73 6.68
C ALA A 477 -21.91 21.19 5.26
N ALA A 478 -22.48 21.87 4.27
CA ALA A 478 -22.32 21.59 2.85
C ALA A 478 -20.86 21.46 2.42
N ILE A 479 -20.04 22.45 2.77
CA ILE A 479 -18.61 22.47 2.39
C ILE A 479 -17.77 21.48 3.20
N SER A 480 -18.22 21.10 4.39
CA SER A 480 -17.42 20.28 5.30
C SER A 480 -17.54 18.79 5.03
N PHE A 481 -18.65 18.23 4.56
CA PHE A 481 -18.74 16.77 4.41
C PHE A 481 -18.05 16.25 3.14
N VAL A 482 -18.15 17.00 2.05
CA VAL A 482 -17.73 16.60 0.70
C VAL A 482 -16.21 16.31 0.60
N PRO A 483 -15.31 17.26 0.94
CA PRO A 483 -13.87 17.03 0.80
C PRO A 483 -13.37 15.91 1.72
N ALA A 484 -13.91 15.79 2.95
CA ALA A 484 -13.54 14.70 3.85
C ALA A 484 -13.83 13.33 3.23
N ALA A 485 -15.01 13.15 2.62
CA ALA A 485 -15.41 11.90 1.98
C ALA A 485 -14.60 11.62 0.70
N SER A 486 -14.39 12.63 -0.15
CA SER A 486 -13.62 12.54 -1.39
C SER A 486 -12.18 12.06 -1.15
N VAL A 487 -11.53 12.64 -0.15
CA VAL A 487 -10.15 12.26 0.23
C VAL A 487 -10.08 10.84 0.78
N VAL A 488 -11.05 10.40 1.59
CA VAL A 488 -11.06 9.02 2.10
C VAL A 488 -11.29 7.98 1.00
N ALA A 489 -12.01 8.34 -0.05
CA ALA A 489 -12.19 7.47 -1.20
C ALA A 489 -10.88 7.22 -1.99
N THR A 490 -9.98 8.21 -2.03
CA THR A 490 -8.81 8.18 -2.92
C THR A 490 -7.48 7.94 -2.20
N PHE A 491 -7.30 8.51 -1.02
CA PHE A 491 -6.02 8.51 -0.30
C PHE A 491 -5.50 7.10 0.07
N PRO A 492 -6.33 6.11 0.46
CA PRO A 492 -5.85 4.77 0.78
C PRO A 492 -5.10 4.10 -0.39
N GLN A 493 -5.54 4.30 -1.63
CA GLN A 493 -4.87 3.76 -2.82
C GLN A 493 -3.53 4.45 -3.08
N GLN A 494 -3.50 5.78 -2.99
CA GLN A 494 -2.26 6.56 -3.13
C GLN A 494 -1.23 6.22 -2.05
N ARG A 495 -1.71 5.94 -0.83
CA ARG A 495 -0.90 5.52 0.31
C ARG A 495 -0.18 4.19 0.07
N LEU A 496 -0.82 3.25 -0.63
CA LEU A 496 -0.21 1.96 -0.98
C LEU A 496 0.98 2.17 -1.94
N LEU A 497 0.79 2.99 -2.98
CA LEU A 497 1.88 3.41 -3.87
C LEU A 497 3.00 4.11 -3.10
N PHE A 498 2.65 5.09 -2.25
CA PHE A 498 3.60 5.81 -1.41
C PHE A 498 4.44 4.87 -0.54
N THR A 499 3.82 3.89 0.12
CA THR A 499 4.50 2.94 0.99
C THR A 499 5.49 2.10 0.20
N ARG A 500 5.10 1.63 -1.00
CA ARG A 500 5.97 0.89 -1.91
C ARG A 500 7.17 1.71 -2.39
N GLU A 501 6.93 2.95 -2.84
CA GLU A 501 7.98 3.85 -3.32
C GLU A 501 8.98 4.21 -2.20
N ARG A 502 8.48 4.35 -0.97
CA ARG A 502 9.28 4.56 0.24
C ARG A 502 10.11 3.33 0.63
N GLU A 503 9.57 2.12 0.49
CA GLU A 503 10.34 0.87 0.70
C GLU A 503 11.49 0.75 -0.32
N SER A 504 11.28 1.22 -1.53
CA SER A 504 12.31 1.38 -2.57
C SER A 504 13.23 2.59 -2.38
N ASN A 505 13.04 3.39 -1.32
CA ASN A 505 13.83 4.58 -0.97
C ASN A 505 13.92 5.63 -2.08
N LEU A 506 12.82 5.81 -2.82
CA LEU A 506 12.74 6.86 -3.84
C LEU A 506 12.73 8.26 -3.20
N TYR A 507 11.92 8.45 -2.17
CA TYR A 507 11.76 9.72 -1.47
C TYR A 507 11.32 9.53 -0.03
N GLY A 508 11.45 10.58 0.78
CA GLY A 508 11.05 10.58 2.20
C GLY A 508 9.56 10.91 2.40
N THR A 509 9.03 10.59 3.59
CA THR A 509 7.65 10.95 3.97
C THR A 509 7.38 12.44 3.88
N PHE A 510 8.34 13.27 4.29
CA PHE A 510 8.20 14.72 4.22
C PHE A 510 8.05 15.22 2.78
N THR A 511 8.89 14.73 1.86
CA THR A 511 8.85 15.13 0.45
C THR A 511 7.50 14.83 -0.19
N TYR A 512 6.94 13.65 0.07
CA TYR A 512 5.60 13.26 -0.41
C TYR A 512 4.49 14.10 0.21
N TYR A 513 4.51 14.26 1.53
CA TYR A 513 3.45 14.97 2.23
C TYR A 513 3.44 16.47 1.87
N ALA A 514 4.62 17.07 1.72
CA ALA A 514 4.77 18.44 1.26
C ALA A 514 4.31 18.59 -0.19
N SER A 515 4.69 17.68 -1.11
CA SER A 515 4.24 17.76 -2.50
C SER A 515 2.72 17.60 -2.65
N TYR A 516 2.11 16.76 -1.83
CA TYR A 516 0.65 16.61 -1.77
C TYR A 516 -0.01 17.90 -1.28
N SER A 517 0.43 18.43 -0.14
CA SER A 517 -0.17 19.62 0.47
C SER A 517 -0.03 20.87 -0.40
N ILE A 518 1.12 21.08 -1.05
CA ILE A 518 1.36 22.24 -1.94
C ILE A 518 0.39 22.27 -3.13
N VAL A 519 0.00 21.11 -3.65
CA VAL A 519 -0.91 21.01 -4.80
C VAL A 519 -2.37 21.12 -4.37
N HIS A 520 -2.78 20.43 -3.29
CA HIS A 520 -4.17 20.40 -2.87
C HIS A 520 -4.65 21.73 -2.28
N ILE A 521 -3.84 22.43 -1.46
CA ILE A 521 -4.21 23.71 -0.83
C ILE A 521 -4.83 24.73 -1.82
N PRO A 522 -4.18 25.06 -2.96
CA PRO A 522 -4.75 26.02 -3.92
C PRO A 522 -5.92 25.47 -4.72
N VAL A 523 -5.95 24.17 -5.05
CA VAL A 523 -7.03 23.56 -5.83
C VAL A 523 -8.32 23.52 -5.01
N GLU A 524 -8.23 23.08 -3.76
CA GLU A 524 -9.36 22.94 -2.84
C GLU A 524 -9.97 24.28 -2.43
N ALA A 525 -9.18 25.37 -2.45
CA ALA A 525 -9.67 26.70 -2.08
C ALA A 525 -10.69 27.27 -3.09
N ILE A 526 -10.78 26.70 -4.30
CA ILE A 526 -11.71 27.18 -5.34
C ILE A 526 -13.17 26.86 -4.97
N PHE A 527 -13.43 25.65 -4.46
CA PHE A 527 -14.78 25.16 -4.17
C PHE A 527 -15.56 25.99 -3.13
N PRO A 528 -15.03 26.32 -1.94
CA PRO A 528 -15.73 27.16 -0.96
C PRO A 528 -16.02 28.56 -1.49
N VAL A 529 -15.14 29.11 -2.32
CA VAL A 529 -15.33 30.44 -2.92
C VAL A 529 -16.47 30.41 -3.94
N VAL A 530 -16.52 29.39 -4.80
CA VAL A 530 -17.61 29.23 -5.78
C VAL A 530 -18.95 29.04 -5.07
N ASN A 531 -19.01 28.17 -4.05
CA ASN A 531 -20.22 27.95 -3.25
C ASN A 531 -20.70 29.26 -2.60
N LEU A 532 -19.78 30.02 -2.01
CA LEU A 532 -20.08 31.30 -1.38
C LEU A 532 -20.59 32.35 -2.39
N ILE A 533 -19.96 32.46 -3.56
CA ILE A 533 -20.41 33.41 -4.61
C ILE A 533 -21.85 33.11 -5.02
N CYS A 534 -22.20 31.83 -5.18
CA CYS A 534 -23.56 31.42 -5.51
C CYS A 534 -24.56 31.74 -4.40
N ALA A 535 -24.21 31.51 -3.13
CA ALA A 535 -25.12 31.66 -2.00
C ALA A 535 -25.24 33.10 -1.48
N TYR A 536 -24.12 33.82 -1.32
CA TYR A 536 -24.01 35.06 -0.54
C TYR A 536 -25.02 36.13 -0.97
N TRP A 537 -25.10 36.37 -2.28
CA TRP A 537 -25.96 37.40 -2.87
C TRP A 537 -27.43 36.97 -2.96
N LEU A 538 -27.70 35.66 -3.10
CA LEU A 538 -29.07 35.14 -3.11
C LEU A 538 -29.71 35.24 -1.72
N ILE A 539 -28.92 34.95 -0.68
CA ILE A 539 -29.37 35.01 0.72
C ILE A 539 -29.60 36.45 1.17
N GLY A 540 -28.81 37.39 0.66
CA GLY A 540 -28.84 38.78 1.12
C GLY A 540 -28.09 38.99 2.44
N PHE A 541 -26.90 38.39 2.55
CA PHE A 541 -25.95 38.73 3.60
C PHE A 541 -25.46 40.18 3.48
N GLN A 542 -24.82 40.70 4.52
CA GLN A 542 -24.40 42.12 4.56
C GLN A 542 -23.58 42.52 3.33
N ASN A 543 -23.98 43.59 2.63
CA ASN A 543 -23.29 44.08 1.43
C ASN A 543 -22.06 44.94 1.79
N ASN A 544 -21.07 44.33 2.45
CA ASN A 544 -19.77 44.93 2.76
C ASN A 544 -18.66 44.07 2.16
N PRO A 545 -17.77 44.62 1.31
CA PRO A 545 -16.67 43.83 0.72
C PRO A 545 -15.75 43.21 1.77
N GLY A 546 -15.52 43.89 2.90
CA GLY A 546 -14.69 43.35 3.98
C GLY A 546 -15.29 42.07 4.58
N ASN A 547 -16.60 42.04 4.79
CA ASN A 547 -17.29 40.88 5.34
C ASN A 547 -17.24 39.70 4.38
N PHE A 548 -17.42 39.93 3.08
CA PHE A 548 -17.31 38.89 2.06
C PHE A 548 -15.93 38.19 2.07
N PHE A 549 -14.83 38.95 2.11
CA PHE A 549 -13.48 38.35 2.14
C PHE A 549 -13.17 37.61 3.44
N ILE A 550 -13.67 38.10 4.58
CA ILE A 550 -13.54 37.38 5.86
C ILE A 550 -14.35 36.07 5.81
N PHE A 551 -15.57 36.11 5.27
CA PHE A 551 -16.43 34.95 5.08
C PHE A 551 -15.74 33.90 4.18
N ALA A 552 -15.21 34.33 3.04
CA ALA A 552 -14.46 33.48 2.12
C ALA A 552 -13.21 32.85 2.79
N GLY A 553 -12.45 33.63 3.55
CA GLY A 553 -11.27 33.15 4.27
C GLY A 553 -11.61 32.08 5.31
N ILE A 554 -12.69 32.27 6.09
CA ILE A 554 -13.15 31.27 7.05
C ILE A 554 -13.62 30.00 6.35
N MET A 555 -14.37 30.12 5.25
CA MET A 555 -14.83 28.97 4.47
C MET A 555 -13.68 28.16 3.86
N ILE A 556 -12.60 28.83 3.41
CA ILE A 556 -11.39 28.16 2.94
C ILE A 556 -10.70 27.38 4.07
N ILE A 557 -10.60 27.96 5.27
CA ILE A 557 -10.00 27.27 6.43
C ILE A 557 -10.84 26.04 6.79
N VAL A 558 -12.17 26.15 6.77
CA VAL A 558 -13.09 25.04 7.02
C VAL A 558 -12.90 23.92 5.99
N GLN A 559 -12.81 24.25 4.70
CA GLN A 559 -12.53 23.29 3.63
C GLN A 559 -11.22 22.53 3.89
N TRP A 560 -10.13 23.24 4.17
CA TRP A 560 -8.82 22.61 4.43
C TRP A 560 -8.80 21.77 5.70
N LEU A 561 -9.54 22.19 6.73
CA LEU A 561 -9.68 21.41 7.97
C LEU A 561 -10.46 20.12 7.72
N SER A 562 -11.54 20.19 6.95
CA SER A 562 -12.31 19.01 6.55
C SER A 562 -11.47 18.02 5.71
N GLU A 563 -10.76 18.51 4.70
CA GLU A 563 -9.83 17.70 3.90
C GLU A 563 -8.80 17.00 4.81
N SER A 564 -8.29 17.72 5.81
CA SER A 564 -7.33 17.17 6.77
C SER A 564 -7.94 16.07 7.65
N ILE A 565 -9.21 16.21 8.04
CA ILE A 565 -9.93 15.15 8.79
C ILE A 565 -10.06 13.92 7.90
N GLY A 566 -10.42 14.11 6.62
CA GLY A 566 -10.43 13.07 5.61
C GLY A 566 -9.08 12.35 5.48
N LEU A 567 -7.99 13.11 5.30
CA LEU A 567 -6.62 12.57 5.21
C LEU A 567 -6.23 11.79 6.47
N PHE A 568 -6.60 12.28 7.65
CA PHE A 568 -6.27 11.63 8.91
C PHE A 568 -6.99 10.28 9.04
N VAL A 569 -8.29 10.23 8.73
CA VAL A 569 -9.07 8.99 8.72
C VAL A 569 -8.54 8.05 7.62
N GLY A 570 -8.26 8.54 6.42
CA GLY A 570 -7.67 7.77 5.33
C GLY A 570 -6.28 7.21 5.66
N ALA A 571 -5.51 7.92 6.49
CA ALA A 571 -4.26 7.41 7.06
C ALA A 571 -4.51 6.39 8.18
N LEU A 572 -5.62 6.48 8.90
CA LEU A 572 -5.93 5.56 9.99
C LEU A 572 -6.52 4.21 9.54
N PHE A 573 -7.35 4.21 8.51
CA PHE A 573 -8.07 3.03 8.06
C PHE A 573 -7.54 2.50 6.72
N GLU A 574 -7.67 1.19 6.51
CA GLU A 574 -7.28 0.52 5.25
C GLU A 574 -8.45 0.43 4.28
N SER A 575 -9.65 0.17 4.79
CA SER A 575 -10.88 0.12 4.01
C SER A 575 -11.47 1.52 3.86
N VAL A 576 -11.85 1.86 2.62
CA VAL A 576 -12.57 3.09 2.27
C VAL A 576 -13.94 3.12 2.95
N ASP A 577 -14.66 1.98 2.96
CA ASP A 577 -16.01 1.89 3.53
C ASP A 577 -16.02 2.22 5.03
N VAL A 578 -15.07 1.64 5.77
CA VAL A 578 -14.90 1.91 7.21
C VAL A 578 -14.55 3.38 7.43
N GLY A 579 -13.68 3.96 6.59
CA GLY A 579 -13.32 5.36 6.68
C GLY A 579 -14.52 6.30 6.49
N ASN A 580 -15.36 6.05 5.49
CA ASN A 580 -16.55 6.86 5.21
C ASN A 580 -17.58 6.79 6.35
N LEU A 581 -17.77 5.62 6.96
CA LEU A 581 -18.63 5.46 8.13
C LEU A 581 -18.11 6.30 9.31
N VAL A 582 -16.81 6.23 9.60
CA VAL A 582 -16.19 6.98 10.69
C VAL A 582 -16.32 8.48 10.48
N ILE A 583 -16.04 8.98 9.28
CA ILE A 583 -16.20 10.42 8.97
C ILE A 583 -17.63 10.86 9.17
N SER A 584 -18.59 10.11 8.64
CA SER A 584 -20.00 10.47 8.73
C SER A 584 -20.43 10.61 10.19
N VAL A 585 -20.08 9.63 11.04
CA VAL A 585 -20.41 9.68 12.48
C VAL A 585 -19.71 10.85 13.18
N VAL A 586 -18.41 11.05 12.97
CA VAL A 586 -17.65 12.13 13.63
C VAL A 586 -18.19 13.50 13.23
N MET A 587 -18.43 13.71 11.93
CA MET A 587 -18.92 14.99 11.42
C MET A 587 -20.36 15.27 11.86
N THR A 588 -21.24 14.26 11.89
CA THR A 588 -22.62 14.42 12.42
C THR A 588 -22.62 14.78 13.90
N VAL A 589 -21.78 14.14 14.72
CA VAL A 589 -21.67 14.46 16.16
C VAL A 589 -21.12 15.88 16.35
N TRP A 590 -20.09 16.27 15.60
CA TRP A 590 -19.53 17.62 15.69
C TRP A 590 -20.51 18.69 15.23
N MET A 591 -21.36 18.38 14.26
CA MET A 591 -22.41 19.29 13.79
C MET A 591 -23.42 19.64 14.89
N CYS A 592 -23.73 18.72 15.82
CA CYS A 592 -24.59 18.99 16.97
C CYS A 592 -24.04 20.09 17.90
N PHE A 593 -22.72 20.28 17.94
CA PHE A 593 -22.04 21.26 18.78
C PHE A 593 -21.79 22.60 18.07
N SER A 594 -22.50 22.89 16.98
CA SER A 594 -22.32 24.13 16.19
C SER A 594 -22.77 25.41 16.91
N GLY A 595 -23.58 25.30 17.97
CA GLY A 595 -24.24 26.43 18.64
C GLY A 595 -25.63 26.78 18.07
N PHE A 596 -25.96 26.28 16.87
CA PHE A 596 -27.27 26.44 16.25
C PHE A 596 -28.27 25.36 16.70
N LEU A 597 -27.90 24.07 16.57
CA LEU A 597 -28.78 22.94 16.93
C LEU A 597 -28.97 22.82 18.43
N ILE A 598 -27.86 22.94 19.17
CA ILE A 598 -27.82 22.95 20.62
C ILE A 598 -27.06 24.20 21.03
N ARG A 599 -27.68 25.05 21.86
CA ARG A 599 -27.02 26.23 22.41
C ARG A 599 -25.82 25.80 23.25
N ASN A 600 -24.70 26.51 23.10
CA ASN A 600 -23.46 26.17 23.80
C ASN A 600 -23.60 26.19 25.34
N THR A 601 -24.52 26.99 25.88
CA THR A 601 -24.83 27.08 27.32
C THR A 601 -25.62 25.89 27.85
N GLN A 602 -26.29 25.13 26.98
CA GLN A 602 -27.10 23.97 27.35
C GLN A 602 -26.35 22.64 27.24
N ILE A 603 -25.09 22.66 26.78
CA ILE A 603 -24.28 21.46 26.64
C ILE A 603 -23.91 20.96 28.05
N GLY A 604 -24.34 19.74 28.39
CA GLY A 604 -24.06 19.12 29.68
C GLY A 604 -22.56 18.91 29.94
N GLY A 605 -22.17 18.89 31.22
CA GLY A 605 -20.76 18.94 31.65
C GLY A 605 -19.84 17.87 31.03
N TRP A 606 -20.32 16.65 30.81
CA TRP A 606 -19.53 15.57 30.18
C TRP A 606 -19.22 15.81 28.70
N PHE A 607 -20.13 16.46 27.96
CA PHE A 607 -19.95 16.76 26.53
C PHE A 607 -19.24 18.09 26.29
N TYR A 608 -19.15 18.94 27.31
CA TYR A 608 -18.60 20.28 27.20
C TYR A 608 -17.14 20.34 26.68
N PRO A 609 -16.19 19.49 27.14
CA PRO A 609 -14.84 19.46 26.58
C PRO A 609 -14.80 19.01 25.11
N PHE A 610 -15.65 18.05 24.75
CA PHE A 610 -15.72 17.53 23.38
C PHE A 610 -16.30 18.57 22.40
N ALA A 611 -17.18 19.45 22.86
CA ALA A 611 -17.73 20.53 22.05
C ALA A 611 -16.64 21.49 21.52
N TYR A 612 -15.55 21.68 22.26
CA TYR A 612 -14.39 22.48 21.81
C TYR A 612 -13.52 21.79 20.76
N THR A 613 -13.79 20.54 20.41
CA THR A 613 -13.11 19.87 19.29
C THR A 613 -13.85 20.05 17.97
N SER A 614 -15.11 20.50 18.01
CA SER A 614 -15.94 20.68 16.83
C SER A 614 -15.49 21.87 16.00
N LEU A 615 -15.15 21.64 14.73
CA LEU A 615 -14.91 22.72 13.78
C LEU A 615 -16.15 23.60 13.57
N PHE A 616 -17.35 23.01 13.63
CA PHE A 616 -18.62 23.71 13.39
C PHE A 616 -18.89 24.77 14.44
N ARG A 617 -18.49 24.52 15.70
CA ARG A 617 -18.64 25.48 16.80
C ARG A 617 -17.98 26.81 16.47
N TYR A 618 -16.73 26.76 16.02
CA TYR A 618 -15.93 27.97 15.79
C TYR A 618 -16.22 28.61 14.44
N SER A 619 -16.46 27.81 13.40
CA SER A 619 -16.75 28.34 12.06
C SER A 619 -18.11 29.03 11.99
N VAL A 620 -19.17 28.39 12.51
CA VAL A 620 -20.51 28.99 12.53
C VAL A 620 -20.53 30.22 13.44
N HIS A 621 -19.86 30.17 14.60
CA HIS A 621 -19.76 31.33 15.49
C HIS A 621 -19.02 32.51 14.82
N ALA A 622 -17.87 32.27 14.19
CA ALA A 622 -17.11 33.33 13.51
C ALA A 622 -17.89 33.96 12.35
N LEU A 623 -18.57 33.15 11.54
CA LEU A 623 -19.38 33.61 10.42
C LEU A 623 -20.63 34.36 10.90
N ALA A 624 -21.29 33.87 11.96
CA ALA A 624 -22.42 34.56 12.57
C ALA A 624 -21.99 35.91 13.15
N GLN A 625 -20.80 36.02 13.74
CA GLN A 625 -20.25 37.30 14.20
C GLN A 625 -20.05 38.28 13.05
N VAL A 626 -19.51 37.84 11.92
CA VAL A 626 -19.32 38.68 10.72
C VAL A 626 -20.65 39.18 10.17
N GLU A 627 -21.67 38.32 10.14
CA GLU A 627 -22.99 38.65 9.57
C GLU A 627 -23.90 39.44 10.51
N LEU A 628 -23.90 39.15 11.81
CA LEU A 628 -24.79 39.80 12.77
C LEU A 628 -24.19 41.07 13.39
N SER A 629 -22.86 41.25 13.34
CA SER A 629 -22.23 42.45 13.88
C SER A 629 -22.78 43.71 13.21
N ARG A 630 -23.18 44.69 14.02
CA ARG A 630 -23.72 45.99 13.60
C ARG A 630 -25.06 45.93 12.85
N MET A 631 -25.80 44.82 12.89
CA MET A 631 -27.19 44.77 12.43
C MET A 631 -28.17 45.13 13.55
N ALA A 632 -29.25 45.81 13.16
CA ALA A 632 -30.42 46.07 13.99
C ALA A 632 -31.60 45.25 13.46
N PHE A 633 -32.43 44.75 14.37
CA PHE A 633 -33.57 43.90 14.04
C PHE A 633 -34.86 44.48 14.61
N GLU A 634 -35.96 44.26 13.89
CA GLU A 634 -37.29 44.75 14.26
C GLU A 634 -38.03 43.76 15.16
N CYS A 635 -38.55 44.26 16.29
CA CYS A 635 -39.46 43.51 17.16
C CYS A 635 -40.91 43.67 16.69
N SER A 636 -41.64 42.55 16.54
CA SER A 636 -43.08 42.58 16.27
C SER A 636 -43.85 43.26 17.41
N THR A 637 -44.93 43.95 17.06
CA THR A 637 -45.73 44.79 17.98
C THR A 637 -46.40 44.02 19.12
N SER A 638 -46.60 42.70 18.98
CA SER A 638 -47.16 41.80 20.00
C SER A 638 -46.27 41.74 21.26
N SER A 639 -44.96 41.90 21.11
CA SER A 639 -44.00 41.97 22.22
C SER A 639 -43.97 43.35 22.90
N LYS A 640 -44.33 44.42 22.16
CA LYS A 640 -44.45 45.78 22.68
C LYS A 640 -45.75 45.99 23.47
N THR A 641 -46.87 45.38 23.04
CA THR A 641 -48.16 45.52 23.71
C THR A 641 -48.23 44.78 25.05
N LEU A 642 -47.54 43.64 25.21
CA LEU A 642 -47.43 42.96 26.51
C LEU A 642 -46.59 43.75 27.53
N SER A 643 -45.68 44.61 27.07
CA SER A 643 -44.86 45.46 27.95
C SER A 643 -45.56 46.74 28.43
N SER A 644 -46.72 47.08 27.86
CA SER A 644 -47.46 48.33 28.12
C SER A 644 -48.75 48.16 28.93
N PHE A 645 -49.17 46.94 29.26
CA PHE A 645 -50.38 46.70 30.07
C PHE A 645 -50.07 46.46 31.54
N ASN A 646 -50.89 47.03 32.43
CA ASN A 646 -50.83 46.76 33.86
C ASN A 646 -51.61 45.46 34.15
N MET A 647 -50.89 44.42 34.58
CA MET A 647 -51.32 43.01 34.56
C MET A 647 -52.48 42.64 35.48
N THR A 648 -52.96 43.55 36.33
CA THR A 648 -54.16 43.35 37.18
C THR A 648 -55.47 43.45 36.40
N GLU A 649 -55.49 44.05 35.20
CA GLU A 649 -56.70 44.23 34.40
C GLU A 649 -57.04 43.05 33.48
N ILE A 650 -56.08 42.16 33.20
CA ILE A 650 -56.30 41.01 32.30
C ILE A 650 -56.91 39.82 33.07
N CYS A 651 -56.52 39.62 34.33
CA CYS A 651 -57.01 38.51 35.16
C CYS A 651 -58.28 38.84 35.95
N SER A 652 -58.81 40.07 35.86
CA SER A 652 -60.07 40.47 36.49
C SER A 652 -61.31 40.16 35.64
N PHE A 653 -61.13 39.51 34.48
CA PHE A 653 -62.22 39.06 33.62
C PHE A 653 -62.95 37.86 34.21
N ASN A 654 -63.98 38.14 35.01
CA ASN A 654 -64.82 37.12 35.62
C ASN A 654 -65.99 36.62 34.75
N ASN A 655 -66.14 37.06 33.47
CA ASN A 655 -67.14 36.50 32.54
C ASN A 655 -67.02 37.06 31.10
N GLY A 656 -66.10 36.55 30.27
CA GLY A 656 -66.09 36.88 28.83
C GLY A 656 -65.02 36.13 28.03
N SER A 657 -65.40 35.59 26.87
CA SER A 657 -64.56 34.74 26.02
C SER A 657 -63.71 35.50 24.97
N ALA A 658 -63.64 36.83 25.04
CA ALA A 658 -62.83 37.64 24.13
C ALA A 658 -62.38 38.97 24.74
N ILE A 659 -61.17 39.41 24.40
CA ILE A 659 -60.61 40.73 24.73
C ILE A 659 -60.69 41.63 23.48
N THR A 660 -61.18 42.85 23.63
CA THR A 660 -61.10 43.91 22.61
C THR A 660 -59.72 44.57 22.63
N ILE A 661 -58.95 44.41 21.56
CA ILE A 661 -57.67 45.09 21.29
C ILE A 661 -57.92 46.12 20.19
N GLY A 662 -58.09 47.40 20.56
CA GLY A 662 -58.54 48.42 19.61
C GLY A 662 -59.90 48.05 19.01
N ASN A 663 -60.02 48.03 17.67
CA ASN A 663 -61.25 47.64 16.95
C ASN A 663 -61.35 46.12 16.66
N GLN A 664 -60.45 45.28 17.18
CA GLN A 664 -60.50 43.83 16.95
C GLN A 664 -60.76 43.06 18.24
N LEU A 665 -61.69 42.09 18.15
CA LEU A 665 -62.00 41.12 19.19
C LEU A 665 -61.10 39.90 19.02
N VAL A 666 -60.28 39.60 20.04
CA VAL A 666 -59.44 38.41 20.11
C VAL A 666 -60.06 37.44 21.10
N SER A 667 -60.48 36.25 20.64
CA SER A 667 -61.05 35.22 21.51
C SER A 667 -59.95 34.52 22.32
N LEU A 668 -60.15 34.39 23.63
CA LEU A 668 -59.26 33.63 24.49
C LEU A 668 -59.68 32.15 24.45
N GLU A 669 -58.76 31.27 24.05
CA GLU A 669 -58.98 29.82 24.12
C GLU A 669 -59.12 29.35 25.58
N PRO A 670 -59.87 28.26 25.84
CA PRO A 670 -60.24 27.77 27.18
C PRO A 670 -59.05 27.30 28.05
N TYR A 671 -57.83 27.29 27.52
CA TYR A 671 -56.62 26.94 28.27
C TYR A 671 -56.08 28.06 29.17
N THR A 672 -56.52 29.31 28.95
CA THR A 672 -56.01 30.49 29.67
C THR A 672 -56.47 30.57 31.13
N GLU A 673 -57.70 30.12 31.43
CA GLU A 673 -58.27 30.13 32.77
C GLU A 673 -57.55 29.14 33.71
N LYS A 674 -57.16 27.98 33.17
CA LYS A 674 -56.39 26.96 33.92
C LYS A 674 -54.94 27.39 34.13
N LEU A 675 -54.33 28.02 33.12
CA LEU A 675 -53.00 28.64 33.20
C LEU A 675 -52.96 29.69 34.33
N CYS A 676 -54.07 30.40 34.56
CA CYS A 676 -54.16 31.45 35.58
C CYS A 676 -54.06 30.96 37.02
N SER A 677 -54.36 29.69 37.27
CA SER A 677 -54.52 29.13 38.62
C SER A 677 -53.36 28.23 39.08
N GLU A 678 -52.57 27.64 38.16
CA GLU A 678 -51.63 26.55 38.49
C GLU A 678 -50.13 26.91 38.39
N LEU A 679 -49.75 28.04 37.77
CA LEU A 679 -48.34 28.36 37.53
C LEU A 679 -47.87 29.61 38.30
N ASN A 680 -46.66 29.55 38.81
CA ASN A 680 -45.96 30.66 39.49
C ASN A 680 -45.72 31.78 38.45
N TRP A 681 -46.72 32.64 38.27
CA TRP A 681 -46.93 33.44 37.06
C TRP A 681 -45.80 34.37 36.66
N ASN A 682 -45.01 34.84 37.63
CA ASN A 682 -43.82 35.64 37.34
C ASN A 682 -42.82 34.87 36.47
N GLN A 683 -42.74 33.55 36.60
CA GLN A 683 -41.86 32.72 35.77
C GLN A 683 -42.46 32.50 34.38
N THR A 684 -43.75 32.27 34.25
CA THR A 684 -44.41 32.03 32.96
C THR A 684 -44.57 33.31 32.13
N VAL A 685 -44.85 34.46 32.75
CA VAL A 685 -44.83 35.77 32.08
C VAL A 685 -43.40 36.16 31.71
N SER A 686 -42.39 35.86 32.55
CA SER A 686 -41.00 36.00 32.12
C SER A 686 -40.67 35.10 30.93
N ALA A 687 -41.24 33.88 30.87
CA ALA A 687 -41.02 32.94 29.78
C ALA A 687 -41.70 33.38 28.48
N ILE A 688 -42.93 33.92 28.55
CA ILE A 688 -43.72 34.40 27.41
C ILE A 688 -43.24 35.77 26.91
N ALA A 689 -42.86 36.68 27.82
CA ALA A 689 -42.16 37.92 27.46
C ALA A 689 -40.70 37.67 27.03
N SER A 690 -40.19 36.45 27.21
CA SER A 690 -38.86 35.99 26.76
C SER A 690 -38.87 35.13 25.49
N GLU A 691 -39.83 35.31 24.57
CA GLU A 691 -39.39 35.31 23.16
C GLU A 691 -38.50 36.54 22.99
N ALA A 692 -37.24 36.39 23.42
CA ALA A 692 -36.32 37.48 23.67
C ALA A 692 -36.11 38.27 22.40
N CYS A 693 -36.76 39.42 22.27
CA CYS A 693 -36.56 40.26 21.11
C CYS A 693 -35.14 40.85 21.15
N TYR A 694 -34.32 40.47 20.17
CA TYR A 694 -32.95 40.95 20.05
C TYR A 694 -32.95 42.21 19.19
N LYS A 695 -32.76 43.38 19.81
CA LYS A 695 -32.68 44.65 19.06
C LYS A 695 -31.37 44.80 18.30
N SER A 696 -30.31 44.12 18.74
CA SER A 696 -28.99 44.14 18.10
C SER A 696 -28.49 42.72 17.83
N GLY A 697 -27.74 42.54 16.74
CA GLY A 697 -27.10 41.26 16.44
C GLY A 697 -26.12 40.79 17.53
N GLU A 698 -25.50 41.71 18.27
CA GLU A 698 -24.64 41.40 19.43
C GLU A 698 -25.43 40.72 20.56
N SER A 699 -26.65 41.17 20.83
CA SER A 699 -27.52 40.53 21.83
C SER A 699 -27.95 39.12 21.40
N ALA A 700 -28.18 38.90 20.10
CA ALA A 700 -28.46 37.58 19.55
C ALA A 700 -27.24 36.65 19.62
N LEU A 701 -26.05 37.14 19.26
CA LEU A 701 -24.81 36.36 19.34
C LEU A 701 -24.53 35.85 20.75
N ASN A 702 -24.71 36.70 21.76
CA ASN A 702 -24.55 36.33 23.16
C ASN A 702 -25.58 35.27 23.63
N TYR A 703 -26.76 35.24 23.02
CA TYR A 703 -27.75 34.23 23.37
C TYR A 703 -27.41 32.85 22.77
N PHE A 704 -27.09 32.82 21.47
CA PHE A 704 -26.88 31.56 20.74
C PHE A 704 -25.54 30.90 21.06
N PHE A 705 -24.46 31.69 21.12
CA PHE A 705 -23.10 31.14 21.14
C PHE A 705 -22.42 31.23 22.49
N GLU A 706 -22.48 32.36 23.18
CA GLU A 706 -21.70 32.57 24.40
C GLU A 706 -22.42 33.50 25.37
N GLY A 707 -22.58 33.06 26.63
CA GLY A 707 -22.80 34.00 27.73
C GLY A 707 -21.60 34.96 27.90
N SER A 708 -21.25 35.37 29.12
CA SER A 708 -20.29 36.46 29.38
C SER A 708 -18.85 36.38 28.83
N ASN A 709 -18.44 35.30 28.15
CA ASN A 709 -17.08 35.11 27.62
C ASN A 709 -17.08 35.19 26.08
N HIS A 710 -16.91 36.39 25.54
CA HIS A 710 -16.97 36.64 24.10
C HIS A 710 -15.63 36.33 23.40
N ILE A 711 -15.57 35.27 22.61
CA ILE A 711 -14.43 34.98 21.71
C ILE A 711 -14.56 35.88 20.49
N PRO A 712 -13.56 36.72 20.15
CA PRO A 712 -13.63 37.56 18.96
C PRO A 712 -13.48 36.74 17.67
N ILE A 713 -13.87 37.30 16.52
CA ILE A 713 -13.78 36.67 15.19
C ILE A 713 -12.40 36.03 14.96
N TRP A 714 -11.33 36.81 15.18
CA TRP A 714 -9.95 36.35 15.01
C TRP A 714 -9.53 35.28 16.03
N GLY A 715 -10.14 35.25 17.21
CA GLY A 715 -9.95 34.16 18.18
C GLY A 715 -10.46 32.83 17.65
N ASN A 716 -11.66 32.82 17.07
CA ASN A 716 -12.21 31.63 16.41
C ASN A 716 -11.33 31.19 15.22
N VAL A 717 -10.86 32.13 14.39
CA VAL A 717 -9.97 31.85 13.25
C VAL A 717 -8.63 31.25 13.71
N LEU A 718 -8.02 31.80 14.77
CA LEU A 718 -6.77 31.26 15.33
C LEU A 718 -6.95 29.83 15.86
N ILE A 719 -8.09 29.54 16.49
CA ILE A 719 -8.41 28.19 16.95
C ILE A 719 -8.53 27.23 15.77
N LEU A 720 -9.25 27.60 14.71
CA LEU A 720 -9.39 26.79 13.50
C LEU A 720 -8.02 26.53 12.82
N LEU A 721 -7.16 27.55 12.72
CA LEU A 721 -5.80 27.39 12.19
C LEU A 721 -4.93 26.50 13.09
N GLY A 722 -5.07 26.62 14.42
CA GLY A 722 -4.41 25.76 15.39
C GLY A 722 -4.82 24.29 15.23
N MET A 723 -6.13 24.03 15.08
CA MET A 723 -6.67 22.70 14.79
C MET A 723 -6.12 22.15 13.48
N LEU A 724 -6.09 22.96 12.43
CA LEU A 724 -5.53 22.58 11.12
C LEU A 724 -4.06 22.18 11.24
N LEU A 725 -3.25 22.97 11.94
CA LEU A 725 -1.83 22.70 12.13
C LEU A 725 -1.58 21.42 12.94
N ILE A 726 -2.30 21.24 14.06
CA ILE A 726 -2.21 20.03 14.88
C ILE A 726 -2.56 18.79 14.06
N LEU A 727 -3.64 18.87 13.28
CA LEU A 727 -4.10 17.75 12.46
C LEU A 727 -3.13 17.44 11.32
N ARG A 728 -2.59 18.46 10.63
CA ARG A 728 -1.57 18.29 9.59
C ARG A 728 -0.27 17.69 10.15
N ILE A 729 0.11 18.02 11.38
CA ILE A 729 1.24 17.38 12.07
C ILE A 729 0.91 15.92 12.41
N ALA A 730 -0.30 15.65 12.92
CA ALA A 730 -0.74 14.30 13.25
C ALA A 730 -0.76 13.37 12.02
N ILE A 731 -1.22 13.87 10.86
CA ILE A 731 -1.19 13.14 9.58
C ILE A 731 0.25 12.81 9.18
N TYR A 732 1.16 13.79 9.26
CA TYR A 732 2.57 13.56 8.96
C TYR A 732 3.19 12.50 9.88
N LEU A 733 2.91 12.55 11.18
CA LEU A 733 3.38 11.58 12.15
C LEU A 733 2.80 10.18 11.88
N ALA A 734 1.51 10.11 11.56
CA ALA A 734 0.83 8.88 11.17
C ALA A 734 1.52 8.26 9.94
N LEU A 735 1.78 9.03 8.89
CA LEU A 735 2.49 8.53 7.69
C LEU A 735 3.95 8.18 7.96
N ARG A 736 4.63 8.89 8.88
CA ARG A 736 6.05 8.67 9.17
C ARG A 736 6.27 7.40 9.99
N PHE A 737 5.50 7.22 11.05
CA PHE A 737 5.73 6.18 12.06
C PHE A 737 4.89 4.94 11.86
N ARG A 738 3.69 5.07 11.28
CA ARG A 738 2.86 3.89 11.01
C ARG A 738 3.53 3.09 9.90
N ARG A 739 4.02 1.91 10.29
CA ARG A 739 4.39 0.86 9.34
C ARG A 739 3.09 0.15 8.98
N TYR A 740 2.65 0.31 7.75
CA TYR A 740 1.54 -0.48 7.22
C TYR A 740 2.05 -1.93 7.12
N GLU A 741 1.48 -2.82 7.92
CA GLU A 741 1.75 -4.26 7.78
C GLU A 741 1.20 -4.68 6.41
N ARG A 742 2.03 -5.33 5.58
CA ARG A 742 1.52 -6.04 4.41
C ARG A 742 0.57 -7.13 4.93
N LYS A 743 -0.71 -7.07 4.54
CA LYS A 743 -1.63 -8.19 4.69
C LYS A 743 -1.37 -9.20 3.58
#